data_AF-A0A950IZY2-F1
#
_entry.id   AF-A0A950IZY2-F1
#
_cell.length_a   1.000
_cell.length_b   1.000
_cell.length_c   1.000
_cell.angle_alpha   90.00
_cell.angle_beta   90.00
_cell.angle_gamma   90.00
#
_symmetry.space_group_name_H-M   'P 1'
#
loop_
_entity.id
_entity.type
_entity.pdbx_description
1 polymer ?
#
loop_
_entity_poly.entity_id
_entity_poly.type
_entity_poly.pdbx_seq_one_letter_code
_entity_poly.pdbx_strand_id
1 'polypeptide(L)'
;SANNILLPAYGNPVSIPTQDMVLGLYYLTFQREQYEGPAKAEIIDDYDNKVRARLSDGKATKKRKASTAAMNGERIPSFVDKNEVITAYNLQTIGLQEWINVRIDGQLIKTTAGRVIFNNAFPENWNHPFVNEILDKGWLKKLITDCYRRHGNAETAKFLDAIKDLGFHYATQSGTTVSMNDIIVPERKHEIIDQAQKEIDDLHQLFNQGFISDDEQYNKTIDIWSRANDEVTVEMQAAQNPLNPVFMMATSGARGSIAQVKQLGGMRGLMSDPSGRILEIPVKASLKEGLTVLEYFISTHGARKGLADTALRTADSGYLTRRLVDVAQDVIIREEDCRTTQGITVSDITVGKETIEPLYDRIIGRRAAEEVRLDPKKPTTAIVKRNEEINEEKARAIIDARINAVKIRSVLTCKARYGVCSMCYGRNLATSNKVDIGEAVGIIAAQSIGEPGTQLTLRTFHTGGVATEDIITGLPRVEEIFEARKPKGQAIVTEVSGAVKFGDEKNKRIVFVTDDKGEDHEYDVPYGTHLLVSEGQRVESGDQLNEGSLNPHDVLRIKGQTALQNYLVAEVQKVYRSQGVDINDKHIEVIVRAMLRKVKVVDGGDTRLLPGQVVEASHFTEQNERIAAQGGEKATATPVLLGVTKASLATESFLSAASFQETTRVLTDAAIKGKHDPLLGLKENVIIGKLIPAGTGMSRYRNVQIEPEGQDLDDDGRPRNQYAAFMEGFEGMSADDAALAEIVGSEGEGVQKLVSAYDRSREPATVHYEGEYEDHLNVHAPARKTQYDRSTAAKGINPEDL
;
A
#
# COMPACT_ATOMS: atom_id res chain seq x y z
N SER A 1 17.23 -5.90 8.64
CA SER A 1 15.83 -5.53 8.92
C SER A 1 15.72 -4.09 9.41
N ALA A 2 16.57 -3.66 10.36
CA ALA A 2 16.52 -2.31 10.94
C ALA A 2 16.52 -1.16 9.91
N ASN A 3 17.10 -1.36 8.72
CA ASN A 3 17.10 -0.33 7.68
C ASN A 3 15.77 -0.18 6.91
N ASN A 4 14.86 -1.16 6.99
CA ASN A 4 13.67 -1.27 6.15
C ASN A 4 12.40 -1.05 7.00
N ILE A 5 12.24 0.16 7.55
CA ILE A 5 11.10 0.49 8.43
C ILE A 5 9.88 0.96 7.63
N LEU A 6 10.06 1.56 6.45
CA LEU A 6 8.97 2.09 5.63
C LEU A 6 8.63 1.18 4.45
N LEU A 7 7.35 1.18 4.07
CA LEU A 7 6.84 0.53 2.86
C LEU A 7 7.26 1.31 1.62
N PRO A 8 7.92 0.68 0.62
CA PRO A 8 8.27 1.34 -0.64
C PRO A 8 7.05 1.83 -1.44
N ALA A 9 5.88 1.22 -1.27
CA ALA A 9 4.66 1.56 -2.00
C ALA A 9 4.11 2.95 -1.67
N TYR A 10 4.24 3.39 -0.41
CA TYR A 10 3.58 4.60 0.09
C TYR A 10 4.38 5.42 1.12
N GLY A 11 5.38 4.82 1.77
CA GLY A 11 6.20 5.48 2.79
C GLY A 11 5.62 5.42 4.21
N ASN A 12 4.55 4.64 4.42
CA ASN A 12 4.04 4.31 5.75
C ASN A 12 4.96 3.27 6.43
N PRO A 13 5.09 3.27 7.77
CA PRO A 13 5.88 2.26 8.46
C PRO A 13 5.29 0.85 8.22
N VAL A 14 6.13 -0.11 7.85
CA VAL A 14 5.79 -1.54 7.78
C VAL A 14 5.92 -2.21 9.14
N SER A 15 6.92 -1.78 9.91
CA SER A 15 7.24 -2.30 11.24
C SER A 15 6.32 -1.66 12.29
N ILE A 16 5.03 -1.98 12.23
CA ILE A 16 4.03 -1.57 13.21
C ILE A 16 3.76 -2.74 14.16
N PRO A 17 3.64 -2.51 15.48
CA PRO A 17 3.15 -3.54 16.40
C PRO A 17 1.83 -4.16 15.92
N THR A 18 1.69 -5.48 16.08
CA THR A 18 0.49 -6.23 15.69
C THR A 18 0.05 -7.17 16.79
N GLN A 19 -1.24 -7.56 16.78
CA GLN A 19 -1.81 -8.55 17.69
C GLN A 19 -1.53 -8.21 19.16
N ASP A 20 -0.91 -9.11 19.90
CA ASP A 20 -0.72 -9.05 21.35
C ASP A 20 0.03 -7.79 21.79
N MET A 21 1.00 -7.31 21.00
CA MET A 21 1.71 -6.07 21.30
C MET A 21 0.75 -4.87 21.34
N VAL A 22 -0.18 -4.78 20.37
CA VAL A 22 -1.18 -3.71 20.35
C VAL A 22 -2.14 -3.87 21.51
N LEU A 23 -2.58 -5.10 21.79
CA LEU A 23 -3.50 -5.38 22.89
C LEU A 23 -2.93 -4.98 24.25
N GLY A 24 -1.65 -5.30 24.51
CA GLY A 24 -0.98 -4.94 25.76
C GLY A 24 -0.82 -3.42 25.94
N LEU A 25 -0.46 -2.70 24.86
CA LEU A 25 -0.35 -1.24 24.88
C LEU A 25 -1.71 -0.55 25.01
N TYR A 26 -2.74 -1.11 24.36
CA TYR A 26 -4.11 -0.66 24.50
C TYR A 26 -4.57 -0.82 25.95
N TYR A 27 -4.40 -2.02 26.53
CA TYR A 27 -4.72 -2.30 27.93
C TYR A 27 -3.95 -1.38 28.90
N LEU A 28 -2.67 -1.14 28.63
CA LEU A 28 -1.81 -0.26 29.42
C LEU A 28 -2.32 1.19 29.44
N THR A 29 -2.83 1.69 28.32
CA THR A 29 -3.26 3.09 28.15
C THR A 29 -4.76 3.30 28.26
N PHE A 30 -5.52 2.21 28.40
CA PHE A 30 -6.97 2.21 28.48
C PHE A 30 -7.46 3.00 29.70
N GLN A 31 -8.53 3.77 29.49
CA GLN A 31 -9.23 4.45 30.57
C GLN A 31 -10.74 4.43 30.32
N ARG A 32 -11.50 3.92 31.29
CA ARG A 32 -12.96 3.68 31.19
C ARG A 32 -13.74 4.98 30.95
N GLU A 33 -13.36 6.08 31.59
CA GLU A 33 -14.05 7.38 31.48
C GLU A 33 -13.80 8.11 30.15
N GLN A 34 -12.74 7.76 29.41
CA GLN A 34 -12.42 8.37 28.11
C GLN A 34 -12.90 7.53 26.93
N TYR A 35 -13.60 6.43 27.19
CA TYR A 35 -14.12 5.57 26.13
C TYR A 35 -15.35 6.20 25.49
N GLU A 36 -15.17 6.82 24.32
CA GLU A 36 -16.24 7.37 23.49
C GLU A 36 -16.80 6.31 22.50
N GLY A 37 -17.19 5.14 23.02
CA GLY A 37 -17.88 4.14 22.20
C GLY A 37 -19.23 4.65 21.66
N PRO A 38 -19.79 4.01 20.62
CA PRO A 38 -21.07 4.43 20.04
C PRO A 38 -22.18 4.38 21.10
N ALA A 39 -22.72 5.57 21.40
CA ALA A 39 -23.86 5.94 22.23
C ALA A 39 -24.51 4.90 23.19
N LYS A 40 -24.52 5.27 24.48
CA LYS A 40 -25.42 4.79 25.56
C LYS A 40 -25.32 3.31 25.95
N ALA A 41 -24.24 2.94 26.63
CA ALA A 41 -24.30 1.87 27.63
C ALA A 41 -24.37 2.51 29.02
N GLU A 42 -25.55 2.54 29.65
CA GLU A 42 -25.62 2.73 31.10
C GLU A 42 -25.02 1.50 31.76
N ILE A 43 -23.89 1.68 32.44
CA ILE A 43 -23.14 0.57 33.02
C ILE A 43 -23.76 0.20 34.36
N ILE A 44 -24.38 -0.97 34.44
CA ILE A 44 -24.91 -1.52 35.70
C ILE A 44 -23.77 -2.24 36.43
N ASP A 45 -23.23 -1.62 37.47
CA ASP A 45 -22.23 -2.21 38.38
C ASP A 45 -22.92 -3.15 39.40
N ASP A 46 -22.97 -4.46 39.13
CA ASP A 46 -23.37 -5.47 40.15
C ASP A 46 -22.15 -6.12 40.85
N TYR A 47 -20.93 -5.88 40.34
CA TYR A 47 -19.72 -6.55 40.86
C TYR A 47 -19.07 -5.81 42.04
N ASP A 48 -19.16 -4.46 42.07
CA ASP A 48 -18.46 -3.65 43.08
C ASP A 48 -19.12 -3.72 44.48
N ASN A 49 -20.42 -4.04 44.52
CA ASN A 49 -21.17 -4.21 45.78
C ASN A 49 -20.79 -5.49 46.55
N LYS A 50 -20.39 -6.56 45.86
CA LYS A 50 -20.03 -7.84 46.53
C LYS A 50 -18.63 -7.84 47.13
N VAL A 51 -17.69 -7.09 46.55
CA VAL A 51 -16.32 -6.95 47.08
C VAL A 51 -16.31 -6.00 48.29
N ARG A 52 -17.08 -4.90 48.24
CA ARG A 52 -17.24 -3.99 49.38
C ARG A 52 -17.91 -4.64 50.59
N ALA A 53 -18.84 -5.57 50.39
CA ALA A 53 -19.49 -6.29 51.48
C ALA A 53 -18.53 -7.20 52.29
N ARG A 54 -17.54 -7.83 51.63
CA ARG A 54 -16.59 -8.75 52.30
C ARG A 54 -15.52 -8.07 53.15
N LEU A 55 -15.24 -6.79 52.92
CA LEU A 55 -14.20 -6.05 53.65
C LEU A 55 -14.75 -5.25 54.85
N SER A 56 -16.06 -5.30 55.10
CA SER A 56 -16.73 -4.49 56.13
C SER A 56 -16.98 -5.18 57.48
N ASP A 57 -16.50 -6.42 57.68
CA ASP A 57 -16.50 -7.08 58.99
C ASP A 57 -15.24 -6.71 59.79
N GLY A 58 -15.21 -5.46 60.28
CA GLY A 58 -14.08 -4.93 61.03
C GLY A 58 -14.43 -3.66 61.80
N LYS A 59 -15.24 -3.79 62.85
CA LYS A 59 -15.45 -2.87 63.99
C LYS A 59 -15.26 -1.37 63.73
N ALA A 60 -16.38 -0.67 63.56
CA ALA A 60 -16.48 0.78 63.62
C ALA A 60 -16.27 1.35 65.04
N THR A 61 -15.58 2.50 65.19
CA THR A 61 -15.92 3.48 66.23
C THR A 61 -15.55 4.94 65.89
N LYS A 62 -16.61 5.72 65.61
CA LYS A 62 -16.94 7.10 66.00
C LYS A 62 -16.06 8.33 65.65
N LYS A 63 -16.65 9.14 64.74
CA LYS A 63 -17.04 10.56 64.82
C LYS A 63 -15.96 11.67 64.78
N ARG A 64 -16.08 12.50 63.73
CA ARG A 64 -16.45 13.94 63.87
C ARG A 64 -17.12 14.46 62.58
N LYS A 65 -18.28 15.10 62.75
CA LYS A 65 -19.04 15.82 61.71
C LYS A 65 -18.60 17.29 61.72
N ALA A 66 -18.33 17.86 60.54
CA ALA A 66 -18.50 19.28 60.27
C ALA A 66 -18.83 19.51 58.77
N SER A 67 -20.01 20.09 58.56
CA SER A 67 -20.45 20.96 57.45
C SER A 67 -20.17 20.56 55.99
N THR A 68 -21.17 19.91 55.39
CA THR A 68 -21.83 20.25 54.11
C THR A 68 -21.03 21.03 53.04
N ALA A 69 -20.38 20.28 52.13
CA ALA A 69 -20.34 20.49 50.67
C ALA A 69 -19.31 19.54 50.03
N ALA A 70 -19.62 18.24 49.92
CA ALA A 70 -18.80 17.29 49.16
C ALA A 70 -19.64 16.07 48.81
N MET A 71 -20.27 16.08 47.63
CA MET A 71 -20.72 14.85 47.00
C MET A 71 -19.58 14.34 46.11
N ASN A 72 -18.96 13.25 46.58
CA ASN A 72 -17.99 12.36 45.94
C ASN A 72 -16.64 12.99 45.54
N GLY A 73 -15.83 13.30 46.55
CA GLY A 73 -14.41 13.64 46.39
C GLY A 73 -13.50 12.45 46.72
N GLU A 74 -13.21 11.60 45.74
CA GLU A 74 -11.94 10.87 45.74
C GLU A 74 -10.86 11.88 45.33
N ARG A 75 -9.94 12.19 46.25
CA ARG A 75 -8.77 13.00 45.90
C ARG A 75 -7.91 12.16 44.96
N ILE A 76 -7.92 12.53 43.68
CA ILE A 76 -7.00 11.99 42.68
C ILE A 76 -5.57 12.08 43.23
N PRO A 77 -4.87 10.95 43.44
CA PRO A 77 -3.51 10.93 43.96
C PRO A 77 -2.61 11.84 43.12
N SER A 78 -1.83 12.69 43.80
CA SER A 78 -0.99 13.68 43.14
C SER A 78 0.48 13.39 43.41
N PHE A 79 1.27 13.29 42.35
CA PHE A 79 2.68 12.92 42.37
C PHE A 79 3.55 14.05 41.84
N VAL A 80 4.77 14.15 42.37
CA VAL A 80 5.73 15.20 42.05
C VAL A 80 6.44 14.92 40.73
N ASP A 81 6.74 13.65 40.44
CA ASP A 81 7.51 13.26 39.25
C ASP A 81 7.15 11.85 38.76
N LYS A 82 7.56 11.51 37.53
CA LYS A 82 7.34 10.21 36.87
C LYS A 82 7.87 9.04 37.70
N ASN A 83 9.04 9.19 38.31
CA ASN A 83 9.68 8.14 39.11
C ASN A 83 8.87 7.78 40.38
N GLU A 84 8.17 8.77 40.96
CA GLU A 84 7.33 8.55 42.12
C GLU A 84 6.10 7.70 41.75
N VAL A 85 5.51 7.95 40.58
CA VAL A 85 4.40 7.14 40.04
C VAL A 85 4.84 5.69 39.79
N ILE A 86 6.00 5.48 39.16
CA ILE A 86 6.52 4.12 38.90
C ILE A 86 6.79 3.39 40.22
N THR A 87 7.36 4.10 41.20
CA THR A 87 7.60 3.53 42.54
C THR A 87 6.28 3.18 43.24
N ALA A 88 5.29 4.07 43.19
CA ALA A 88 3.96 3.84 43.76
C ALA A 88 3.26 2.64 43.12
N TYR A 89 3.39 2.47 41.80
CA TYR A 89 2.88 1.30 41.08
C TYR A 89 3.61 0.02 41.49
N ASN A 90 4.94 0.04 41.56
CA ASN A 90 5.74 -1.11 42.00
C ASN A 90 5.43 -1.53 43.43
N LEU A 91 5.11 -0.57 44.30
CA LEU A 91 4.65 -0.80 45.68
C LEU A 91 3.15 -1.18 45.77
N GLN A 92 2.47 -1.32 44.62
CA GLN A 92 1.04 -1.66 44.51
C GLN A 92 0.11 -0.69 45.27
N THR A 93 0.52 0.57 45.39
CA THR A 93 -0.28 1.63 46.04
C THR A 93 -1.27 2.31 45.09
N ILE A 94 -1.06 2.18 43.77
CA ILE A 94 -1.94 2.71 42.72
C ILE A 94 -2.21 1.63 41.67
N GLY A 95 -3.40 1.68 41.06
CA GLY A 95 -3.74 0.84 39.91
C GLY A 95 -3.15 1.35 38.59
N LEU A 96 -2.99 0.46 37.60
CA LEU A 96 -2.46 0.79 36.27
C LEU A 96 -3.30 1.87 35.55
N GLN A 97 -4.63 1.76 35.66
CA GLN A 97 -5.63 2.57 34.96
C GLN A 97 -6.29 3.61 35.88
N GLU A 98 -5.81 3.74 37.12
CA GLU A 98 -6.35 4.72 38.06
C GLU A 98 -5.96 6.14 37.64
N TRP A 99 -6.88 7.10 37.82
CA TRP A 99 -6.57 8.49 37.56
C TRP A 99 -5.57 9.02 38.58
N ILE A 100 -4.52 9.65 38.08
CA ILE A 100 -3.48 10.30 38.86
C ILE A 100 -3.22 11.70 38.31
N ASN A 101 -2.80 12.62 39.17
CA ASN A 101 -2.25 13.90 38.77
C ASN A 101 -0.73 13.81 38.91
N VAL A 102 0.02 14.09 37.87
CA VAL A 102 1.48 14.09 37.90
C VAL A 102 2.00 15.38 37.30
N ARG A 103 3.07 15.92 37.87
CA ARG A 103 3.75 17.07 37.30
C ARG A 103 4.75 16.60 36.24
N ILE A 104 4.54 16.99 34.99
CA ILE A 104 5.40 16.68 33.85
C ILE A 104 5.77 18.01 33.20
N ASP A 105 7.08 18.25 33.00
CA ASP A 105 7.62 19.49 32.42
C ASP A 105 7.07 20.78 33.09
N GLY A 106 6.86 20.72 34.40
CA GLY A 106 6.34 21.82 35.21
C GLY A 106 4.82 22.01 35.19
N GLN A 107 4.08 21.26 34.35
CA GLN A 107 2.62 21.31 34.28
C GLN A 107 1.98 20.12 35.00
N LEU A 108 0.88 20.37 35.72
CA LEU A 108 0.11 19.30 36.37
C LEU A 108 -0.85 18.68 35.35
N ILE A 109 -0.63 17.41 35.00
CA ILE A 109 -1.42 16.69 33.99
C ILE A 109 -2.20 15.56 34.68
N LYS A 110 -3.50 15.44 34.37
CA LYS A 110 -4.34 14.30 34.76
C LYS A 110 -4.10 13.14 33.79
N THR A 111 -3.57 12.02 34.27
CA THR A 111 -3.20 10.86 33.44
C THR A 111 -3.35 9.55 34.24
N THR A 112 -2.87 8.43 33.71
CA THR A 112 -2.85 7.12 34.38
C THR A 112 -1.43 6.62 34.57
N ALA A 113 -1.20 5.73 35.54
CA ALA A 113 0.12 5.13 35.76
C ALA A 113 0.64 4.42 34.51
N GLY A 114 -0.23 3.71 33.78
CA GLY A 114 0.13 3.03 32.54
C GLY A 114 0.61 3.97 31.42
N ARG A 115 0.00 5.15 31.28
CA ARG A 115 0.46 6.18 30.33
C ARG A 115 1.81 6.76 30.75
N VAL A 116 2.06 6.94 32.05
CA VAL A 116 3.39 7.38 32.53
C VAL A 116 4.46 6.34 32.20
N ILE A 117 4.17 5.05 32.41
CA ILE A 117 5.08 3.94 32.07
C ILE A 117 5.33 3.89 30.57
N PHE A 118 4.29 4.03 29.74
CA PHE A 118 4.44 4.11 28.29
C PHE A 118 5.35 5.28 27.87
N ASN A 119 5.14 6.46 28.45
CA ASN A 119 5.96 7.63 28.13
C ASN A 119 7.41 7.52 28.64
N ASN A 120 7.72 6.60 29.55
CA ASN A 120 9.09 6.30 29.97
C ASN A 120 9.83 5.40 28.97
N ALA A 121 9.11 4.75 28.05
CA ALA A 121 9.72 3.94 26.99
C ALA A 121 10.32 4.78 25.85
N PHE A 122 10.03 6.09 25.80
CA PHE A 122 10.68 6.99 24.85
C PHE A 122 12.16 7.19 25.24
N PRO A 123 13.10 7.17 24.28
CA PRO A 123 14.49 7.53 24.55
C PRO A 123 14.60 8.92 25.18
N GLU A 124 15.49 9.10 26.17
CA GLU A 124 15.66 10.37 26.90
C GLU A 124 15.97 11.58 25.98
N ASN A 125 16.57 11.30 24.82
CA ASN A 125 16.93 12.31 23.81
C ASN A 125 15.73 12.84 23.04
N TRP A 126 14.53 12.26 23.20
CA TRP A 126 13.34 12.66 22.48
C TRP A 126 12.50 13.60 23.33
N ASN A 127 12.48 14.87 22.95
CA ASN A 127 11.55 15.86 23.51
C ASN A 127 10.15 15.68 22.90
N HIS A 128 9.52 14.53 23.15
CA HIS A 128 8.19 14.21 22.64
C HIS A 128 7.11 14.71 23.62
N PRO A 129 6.00 15.31 23.14
CA PRO A 129 4.87 15.68 23.99
C PRO A 129 4.32 14.47 24.74
N PHE A 130 3.92 14.64 25.99
CA PHE A 130 3.35 13.55 26.79
C PHE A 130 2.09 12.97 26.11
N VAL A 131 2.12 11.67 25.82
CA VAL A 131 1.01 10.96 25.16
C VAL A 131 -0.02 10.58 26.21
N ASN A 132 -1.19 11.23 26.17
CA ASN A 132 -2.28 11.04 27.14
C ASN A 132 -3.58 10.55 26.50
N GLU A 133 -3.48 9.66 25.52
CA GLU A 133 -4.59 9.11 24.74
C GLU A 133 -4.61 7.57 24.86
N ILE A 134 -5.72 6.95 24.44
CA ILE A 134 -5.80 5.49 24.31
C ILE A 134 -5.07 5.08 23.03
N LEU A 135 -4.11 4.15 23.17
CA LEU A 135 -3.29 3.72 22.04
C LEU A 135 -3.91 2.54 21.31
N ASP A 136 -4.63 2.84 20.23
CA ASP A 136 -5.02 1.84 19.24
C ASP A 136 -3.91 1.64 18.17
N LYS A 137 -4.11 0.66 17.29
CA LYS A 137 -3.19 0.39 16.16
C LYS A 137 -2.97 1.61 15.25
N GLY A 138 -4.00 2.43 15.04
CA GLY A 138 -3.93 3.61 14.18
C GLY A 138 -3.07 4.73 14.79
N TRP A 139 -3.22 4.95 16.09
CA TRP A 139 -2.43 5.88 16.88
C TRP A 139 -0.96 5.47 16.95
N LEU A 140 -0.69 4.17 17.17
CA LEU A 140 0.67 3.62 17.13
C LEU A 140 1.34 3.84 15.77
N LYS A 141 0.59 3.66 14.67
CA LYS A 141 1.09 3.95 13.31
C LYS A 141 1.50 5.41 13.14
N LYS A 142 0.68 6.35 13.63
CA LYS A 142 0.99 7.80 13.60
C LYS A 142 2.24 8.11 14.42
N LEU A 143 2.32 7.58 15.64
CA LEU A 143 3.44 7.78 16.56
C LEU A 143 4.78 7.30 15.95
N ILE A 144 4.80 6.09 15.37
CA ILE A 144 5.99 5.52 14.74
C ILE A 144 6.41 6.35 13.52
N THR A 145 5.44 6.84 12.74
CA THR A 145 5.71 7.68 11.57
C THR A 145 6.36 9.00 11.98
N ASP A 146 5.87 9.65 13.03
CA ASP A 146 6.42 10.91 13.52
C ASP A 146 7.80 10.73 14.15
N CYS A 147 7.99 9.63 14.87
CA CYS A 147 9.28 9.20 15.38
C CYS A 147 10.33 9.04 14.27
N TYR A 148 10.00 8.28 13.22
CA TYR A 148 10.91 8.03 12.09
C TYR A 148 11.31 9.34 11.40
N ARG A 149 10.36 10.27 11.26
CA ARG A 149 10.62 11.58 10.63
C ARG A 149 11.57 12.45 11.43
N ARG A 150 11.42 12.50 12.76
CA ARG A 150 12.21 13.40 13.61
C ARG A 150 13.59 12.86 13.96
N HIS A 151 13.69 11.54 14.18
CA HIS A 151 14.88 10.93 14.78
C HIS A 151 15.60 9.95 13.86
N GLY A 152 15.00 9.62 12.71
CA GLY A 152 15.58 8.74 11.72
C GLY A 152 15.61 7.27 12.14
N ASN A 153 16.26 6.46 11.30
CA ASN A 153 16.10 5.01 11.27
C ASN A 153 16.55 4.29 12.56
N ALA A 154 17.77 4.60 13.03
CA ALA A 154 18.41 3.87 14.13
C ALA A 154 17.66 4.06 15.46
N GLU A 155 17.21 5.28 15.74
CA GLU A 155 16.49 5.59 16.98
C GLU A 155 15.05 5.05 16.94
N THR A 156 14.39 5.06 15.78
CA THR A 156 13.08 4.39 15.61
C THR A 156 13.16 2.90 15.86
N ALA A 157 14.23 2.23 15.40
CA ALA A 157 14.41 0.80 15.64
C ALA A 157 14.50 0.48 17.15
N LYS A 158 15.26 1.25 17.93
CA LYS A 158 15.35 1.09 19.39
C LYS A 158 13.99 1.29 20.08
N PHE A 159 13.24 2.30 19.64
CA PHE A 159 11.92 2.58 20.17
C PHE A 159 10.90 1.48 19.86
N LEU A 160 10.97 0.89 18.66
CA LEU A 160 10.14 -0.26 18.30
C LEU A 160 10.43 -1.48 19.19
N ASP A 161 11.69 -1.73 19.54
CA ASP A 161 12.05 -2.79 20.48
C ASP A 161 11.50 -2.51 21.89
N ALA A 162 11.61 -1.27 22.38
CA ALA A 162 11.04 -0.88 23.67
C ALA A 162 9.50 -1.05 23.71
N ILE A 163 8.79 -0.64 22.64
CA ILE A 163 7.33 -0.82 22.53
C ILE A 163 6.96 -2.31 22.49
N LYS A 164 7.74 -3.12 21.76
CA LYS A 164 7.51 -4.57 21.66
C LYS A 164 7.60 -5.22 23.03
N ASP A 165 8.65 -4.93 23.79
CA ASP A 165 8.85 -5.52 25.13
C ASP A 165 7.75 -5.08 26.10
N LEU A 166 7.37 -3.81 26.06
CA LEU A 166 6.28 -3.26 26.86
C LEU A 166 4.94 -3.90 26.51
N GLY A 167 4.64 -4.03 25.21
CA GLY A 167 3.42 -4.63 24.70
C GLY A 167 3.26 -6.08 25.16
N PHE A 168 4.31 -6.90 25.03
CA PHE A 168 4.26 -8.30 25.50
C PHE A 168 4.14 -8.42 27.02
N HIS A 169 4.84 -7.56 27.77
CA HIS A 169 4.76 -7.57 29.22
C HIS A 169 3.33 -7.31 29.72
N TYR A 170 2.70 -6.24 29.23
CA TYR A 170 1.37 -5.85 29.66
C TYR A 170 0.25 -6.70 29.04
N ALA A 171 0.46 -7.29 27.85
CA ALA A 171 -0.45 -8.30 27.31
C ALA A 171 -0.48 -9.57 28.16
N THR A 172 0.67 -9.96 28.73
CA THR A 172 0.72 -11.10 29.65
C THR A 172 0.01 -10.78 30.97
N GLN A 173 0.23 -9.57 31.51
CA GLN A 173 -0.40 -9.13 32.75
C GLN A 173 -1.90 -8.88 32.63
N SER A 174 -2.39 -8.48 31.45
CA SER A 174 -3.83 -8.24 31.26
C SER A 174 -4.66 -9.50 31.43
N GLY A 175 -4.06 -10.70 31.31
CA GLY A 175 -4.75 -11.97 31.48
C GLY A 175 -5.92 -12.15 30.52
N THR A 176 -5.87 -11.50 29.35
CA THR A 176 -6.97 -11.49 28.40
C THR A 176 -7.25 -12.90 27.91
N THR A 177 -8.47 -13.39 28.16
CA THR A 177 -8.94 -14.71 27.74
C THR A 177 -10.20 -14.57 26.89
N VAL A 178 -10.56 -15.62 26.14
CA VAL A 178 -11.83 -15.66 25.39
C VAL A 178 -12.63 -16.87 25.86
N SER A 179 -13.87 -16.62 26.25
CA SER A 179 -14.84 -17.62 26.68
C SER A 179 -16.19 -17.43 25.99
N MET A 180 -17.06 -18.42 26.09
CA MET A 180 -18.42 -18.34 25.53
C MET A 180 -19.27 -17.21 26.18
N ASN A 181 -18.94 -16.83 27.41
CA ASN A 181 -19.63 -15.78 28.14
C ASN A 181 -19.23 -14.37 27.65
N ASP A 182 -18.05 -14.24 27.05
CA ASP A 182 -17.57 -12.97 26.48
C ASP A 182 -18.28 -12.62 25.17
N ILE A 183 -18.94 -13.59 24.52
CA ILE A 183 -19.74 -13.32 23.33
C ILE A 183 -21.16 -12.95 23.80
N ILE A 184 -21.51 -11.67 23.75
CA ILE A 184 -22.84 -11.19 24.18
C ILE A 184 -23.80 -11.22 23.00
N VAL A 185 -24.98 -11.81 23.21
CA VAL A 185 -26.10 -11.76 22.26
C VAL A 185 -27.06 -10.68 22.74
N PRO A 186 -27.47 -9.72 21.89
CA PRO A 186 -28.40 -8.67 22.30
C PRO A 186 -29.78 -9.23 22.65
N GLU A 187 -30.39 -8.78 23.75
CA GLU A 187 -31.73 -9.24 24.15
C GLU A 187 -32.79 -8.88 23.12
N ARG A 188 -32.71 -7.67 22.54
CA ARG A 188 -33.63 -7.16 21.50
C ARG A 188 -33.44 -7.81 20.13
N LYS A 189 -32.45 -8.68 19.94
CA LYS A 189 -32.17 -9.31 18.65
C LYS A 189 -33.41 -10.03 18.11
N HIS A 190 -34.08 -10.82 18.94
CA HIS A 190 -35.24 -11.60 18.50
C HIS A 190 -36.41 -10.71 18.07
N GLU A 191 -36.62 -9.59 18.77
CA GLU A 191 -37.65 -8.61 18.42
C GLU A 191 -37.40 -7.98 17.04
N ILE A 192 -36.15 -7.62 16.73
CA ILE A 192 -35.76 -7.06 15.43
C ILE A 192 -35.98 -8.08 14.31
N ILE A 193 -35.59 -9.34 14.53
CA ILE A 193 -35.76 -10.41 13.54
C ILE A 193 -37.25 -10.71 13.30
N ASP A 194 -38.06 -10.73 14.36
CA ASP A 194 -39.50 -10.97 14.25
C ASP A 194 -40.21 -9.81 13.54
N GLN A 195 -39.77 -8.57 13.77
CA GLN A 195 -40.28 -7.40 13.05
C GLN A 195 -39.94 -7.45 11.57
N ALA A 196 -38.69 -7.74 11.22
CA ALA A 196 -38.26 -7.90 9.83
C ALA A 196 -39.01 -9.04 9.12
N GLN A 197 -39.27 -10.16 9.82
CA GLN A 197 -40.04 -11.27 9.26
C GLN A 197 -41.49 -10.87 8.96
N LYS A 198 -42.15 -10.10 9.83
CA LYS A 198 -43.51 -9.60 9.58
C LYS A 198 -43.56 -8.68 8.36
N GLU A 199 -42.59 -7.78 8.21
CA GLU A 199 -42.50 -6.90 7.04
C GLU A 199 -42.37 -7.69 5.73
N ILE A 200 -41.63 -8.79 5.75
CA ILE A 200 -41.48 -9.69 4.59
C ILE A 200 -42.76 -10.48 4.33
N ASP A 201 -43.44 -10.95 5.37
CA ASP A 201 -44.71 -11.68 5.24
C ASP A 201 -45.79 -10.77 4.62
N ASP A 202 -45.85 -9.49 5.02
CA ASP A 202 -46.73 -8.48 4.42
C ASP A 202 -46.36 -8.22 2.95
N LEU A 203 -45.06 -8.18 2.65
CA LEU A 203 -44.56 -8.01 1.29
C LEU A 203 -44.92 -9.21 0.40
N HIS A 204 -44.84 -10.44 0.93
CA HIS A 204 -45.28 -11.65 0.24
C HIS A 204 -46.79 -11.63 -0.02
N GLN A 205 -47.60 -11.06 0.88
CA GLN A 205 -49.03 -10.87 0.62
C GLN A 205 -49.27 -9.91 -0.54
N LEU A 206 -48.55 -8.79 -0.60
CA LEU A 206 -48.65 -7.84 -1.71
C LEU A 206 -48.25 -8.48 -3.05
N PHE A 207 -47.21 -9.32 -3.04
CA PHE A 207 -46.81 -10.09 -4.22
C PHE A 207 -47.89 -11.08 -4.66
N ASN A 208 -48.44 -11.86 -3.71
CA ASN A 208 -49.52 -12.82 -4.00
C ASN A 208 -50.80 -12.14 -4.51
N GLN A 209 -51.04 -10.88 -4.12
CA GLN A 209 -52.14 -10.06 -4.62
C GLN A 209 -51.83 -9.40 -5.98
N GLY A 210 -50.60 -9.50 -6.48
CA GLY A 210 -50.15 -8.96 -7.77
C GLY A 210 -49.82 -7.47 -7.76
N PHE A 211 -49.61 -6.87 -6.58
CA PHE A 211 -49.28 -5.43 -6.46
C PHE A 211 -47.80 -5.11 -6.71
N ILE A 212 -46.92 -6.10 -6.57
CA ILE A 212 -45.46 -5.95 -6.78
C ILE A 212 -44.94 -7.06 -7.70
N SER A 213 -43.85 -6.77 -8.41
CA SER A 213 -43.16 -7.76 -9.25
C SER A 213 -42.21 -8.65 -8.44
N ASP A 214 -41.75 -9.74 -9.05
CA ASP A 214 -40.76 -10.66 -8.45
C ASP A 214 -39.43 -9.95 -8.15
N ASP A 215 -38.95 -9.11 -9.09
CA ASP A 215 -37.74 -8.32 -8.91
C ASP A 215 -37.88 -7.27 -7.79
N GLU A 216 -39.05 -6.63 -7.68
CA GLU A 216 -39.33 -5.70 -6.58
C GLU A 216 -39.39 -6.41 -5.24
N GLN A 217 -39.99 -7.61 -5.19
CA GLN A 217 -40.02 -8.43 -3.99
C GLN A 217 -38.62 -8.82 -3.57
N TYR A 218 -37.81 -9.31 -4.49
CA TYR A 218 -36.43 -9.71 -4.26
C TYR A 218 -35.60 -8.57 -3.65
N ASN A 219 -35.59 -7.40 -4.31
CA ASN A 219 -34.80 -6.26 -3.88
C ASN A 219 -35.25 -5.71 -2.52
N LYS A 220 -36.56 -5.61 -2.28
CA LYS A 220 -37.09 -5.15 -0.98
C LYS A 220 -36.81 -6.14 0.14
N THR A 221 -36.89 -7.44 -0.12
CA THR A 221 -36.58 -8.49 0.87
C THR A 221 -35.13 -8.39 1.33
N ILE A 222 -34.21 -8.17 0.40
CA ILE A 222 -32.79 -7.95 0.70
C ILE A 222 -32.58 -6.70 1.54
N ASP A 223 -33.22 -5.59 1.16
CA ASP A 223 -33.09 -4.32 1.88
C ASP A 223 -33.59 -4.44 3.34
N ILE A 224 -34.74 -5.10 3.55
CA ILE A 224 -35.28 -5.34 4.90
C ILE A 224 -34.30 -6.16 5.74
N TRP A 225 -33.75 -7.25 5.21
CA TRP A 225 -32.78 -8.06 5.94
C TRP A 225 -31.46 -7.36 6.18
N SER A 226 -31.00 -6.52 5.25
CA SER A 226 -29.80 -5.71 5.45
C SER A 226 -29.99 -4.72 6.59
N ARG A 227 -31.12 -4.01 6.61
CA ARG A 227 -31.47 -3.07 7.67
C ARG A 227 -31.55 -3.75 9.03
N ALA A 228 -32.24 -4.89 9.11
CA ALA A 228 -32.34 -5.68 10.34
C ALA A 228 -30.96 -6.14 10.85
N ASN A 229 -30.07 -6.55 9.94
CA ASN A 229 -28.71 -6.95 10.27
C ASN A 229 -27.89 -5.78 10.84
N ASP A 230 -28.04 -4.58 10.29
CA ASP A 230 -27.36 -3.38 10.78
C ASP A 230 -27.92 -2.92 12.14
N GLU A 231 -29.22 -2.98 12.34
CA GLU A 231 -29.85 -2.70 13.64
C GLU A 231 -29.36 -3.65 14.74
N VAL A 232 -29.32 -4.96 14.46
CA VAL A 232 -28.74 -5.96 15.38
C VAL A 232 -27.26 -5.65 15.67
N THR A 233 -26.52 -5.12 14.70
CA THR A 233 -25.12 -4.73 14.88
C THR A 233 -24.97 -3.58 15.88
N VAL A 234 -25.83 -2.57 15.78
CA VAL A 234 -25.81 -1.40 16.67
C VAL A 234 -26.16 -1.82 18.10
N GLU A 235 -27.22 -2.60 18.28
CA GLU A 235 -27.61 -3.11 19.61
C GLU A 235 -26.54 -4.01 20.22
N MET A 236 -25.87 -4.84 19.40
CA MET A 236 -24.74 -5.65 19.85
C MET A 236 -23.56 -4.81 20.30
N GLN A 237 -23.24 -3.70 19.63
CA GLN A 237 -22.17 -2.82 20.10
C GLN A 237 -22.54 -2.12 21.41
N ALA A 238 -23.80 -1.66 21.53
CA ALA A 238 -24.27 -0.99 22.74
C ALA A 238 -24.32 -1.92 23.97
N ALA A 239 -24.59 -3.21 23.77
CA ALA A 239 -24.63 -4.21 24.84
C ALA A 239 -23.24 -4.63 25.37
N GLN A 240 -22.16 -4.23 24.70
CA GLN A 240 -20.80 -4.70 25.02
C GLN A 240 -20.14 -3.85 26.10
N ASN A 241 -19.49 -4.51 27.06
CA ASN A 241 -18.60 -3.84 28.01
C ASN A 241 -17.29 -3.48 27.28
N PRO A 242 -16.77 -2.25 27.41
CA PRO A 242 -15.47 -1.86 26.84
C PRO A 242 -14.29 -2.75 27.28
N LEU A 243 -14.37 -3.34 28.48
CA LEU A 243 -13.36 -4.27 29.02
C LEU A 243 -13.57 -5.73 28.59
N ASN A 244 -14.61 -6.04 27.82
CA ASN A 244 -14.82 -7.37 27.29
C ASN A 244 -13.63 -7.76 26.38
N PRO A 245 -12.95 -8.89 26.62
CA PRO A 245 -11.81 -9.34 25.81
C PRO A 245 -12.06 -9.37 24.30
N VAL A 246 -13.20 -9.90 23.85
CA VAL A 246 -13.52 -10.02 22.42
C VAL A 246 -13.66 -8.64 21.79
N PHE A 247 -14.29 -7.72 22.52
CA PHE A 247 -14.52 -6.36 22.07
C PHE A 247 -13.24 -5.51 22.13
N MET A 248 -12.41 -5.70 23.16
CA MET A 248 -11.10 -5.07 23.30
C MET A 248 -10.16 -5.46 22.16
N MET A 249 -10.14 -6.73 21.74
CA MET A 249 -9.33 -7.18 20.58
C MET A 249 -9.77 -6.51 19.27
N ALA A 250 -11.08 -6.35 19.07
CA ALA A 250 -11.64 -5.73 17.87
C ALA A 250 -11.45 -4.21 17.86
N THR A 251 -11.67 -3.52 18.99
CA THR A 251 -11.56 -2.05 19.11
C THR A 251 -10.12 -1.56 19.12
N SER A 252 -9.20 -2.29 19.78
CA SER A 252 -7.76 -1.99 19.73
C SER A 252 -7.16 -2.15 18.33
N GLY A 253 -7.82 -2.91 17.45
CA GLY A 253 -7.30 -3.31 16.14
C GLY A 253 -6.20 -4.37 16.22
N ALA A 254 -6.04 -5.02 17.38
CA ALA A 254 -5.09 -6.11 17.59
C ALA A 254 -5.45 -7.32 16.70
N ARG A 255 -6.68 -7.78 16.80
CA ARG A 255 -7.22 -8.89 16.00
C ARG A 255 -8.74 -8.86 16.00
N GLY A 256 -9.34 -9.12 14.85
CA GLY A 256 -10.79 -9.13 14.72
C GLY A 256 -11.32 -7.81 14.17
N SER A 257 -12.55 -7.85 13.68
CA SER A 257 -13.31 -6.66 13.26
C SER A 257 -14.71 -6.73 13.88
N ILE A 258 -15.38 -5.58 13.97
CA ILE A 258 -16.77 -5.51 14.42
C ILE A 258 -17.68 -6.44 13.59
N ALA A 259 -17.41 -6.58 12.29
CA ALA A 259 -18.14 -7.51 11.43
C ALA A 259 -17.98 -8.98 11.84
N GLN A 260 -16.83 -9.37 12.38
CA GLN A 260 -16.60 -10.72 12.91
C GLN A 260 -17.25 -10.91 14.29
N VAL A 261 -17.19 -9.88 15.15
CA VAL A 261 -17.91 -9.89 16.44
C VAL A 261 -19.42 -10.03 16.21
N LYS A 262 -19.95 -9.35 15.19
CA LYS A 262 -21.33 -9.50 14.73
C LYS A 262 -21.68 -10.95 14.37
N GLN A 263 -20.82 -11.66 13.64
CA GLN A 263 -21.07 -13.06 13.31
C GLN A 263 -21.06 -13.98 14.55
N LEU A 264 -20.31 -13.61 15.60
CA LEU A 264 -20.23 -14.38 16.84
C LEU A 264 -21.48 -14.24 17.71
N GLY A 265 -21.98 -13.02 17.94
CA GLY A 265 -23.08 -12.74 18.88
C GLY A 265 -24.31 -12.03 18.31
N GLY A 266 -24.21 -11.44 17.11
CA GLY A 266 -25.32 -10.77 16.43
C GLY A 266 -26.08 -11.74 15.52
N MET A 267 -26.00 -11.54 14.21
CA MET A 267 -26.50 -12.48 13.22
C MET A 267 -25.50 -12.59 12.06
N ARG A 268 -25.50 -13.73 11.36
CA ARG A 268 -24.60 -13.93 10.22
C ARG A 268 -25.10 -13.19 8.97
N GLY A 269 -26.42 -13.08 8.80
CA GLY A 269 -27.07 -12.26 7.78
C GLY A 269 -27.20 -12.94 6.42
N LEU A 270 -27.30 -12.12 5.37
CA LEU A 270 -27.48 -12.55 3.98
C LEU A 270 -26.23 -13.23 3.44
N MET A 271 -26.43 -14.23 2.57
CA MET A 271 -25.36 -15.01 1.94
C MET A 271 -25.44 -14.93 0.43
N SER A 272 -24.30 -14.94 -0.26
CA SER A 272 -24.23 -15.02 -1.72
C SER A 272 -24.11 -16.46 -2.23
N ASP A 273 -24.77 -16.75 -3.34
CA ASP A 273 -24.59 -17.99 -4.09
C ASP A 273 -23.26 -18.00 -4.88
N PRO A 274 -22.90 -19.13 -5.52
CA PRO A 274 -21.72 -19.19 -6.39
C PRO A 274 -21.75 -18.22 -7.57
N SER A 275 -22.92 -17.79 -8.03
CA SER A 275 -23.07 -16.82 -9.14
C SER A 275 -22.84 -15.37 -8.70
N GLY A 276 -22.94 -15.08 -7.41
CA GLY A 276 -22.90 -13.73 -6.83
C GLY A 276 -24.28 -13.16 -6.48
N ARG A 277 -25.37 -13.87 -6.79
CA ARG A 277 -26.72 -13.49 -6.39
C ARG A 277 -26.89 -13.67 -4.88
N ILE A 278 -27.49 -12.69 -4.22
CA ILE A 278 -27.80 -12.75 -2.80
C ILE A 278 -28.99 -13.70 -2.60
N LEU A 279 -28.87 -14.64 -1.68
CA LEU A 279 -29.95 -15.55 -1.30
C LEU A 279 -30.96 -14.81 -0.40
N GLU A 280 -32.24 -14.94 -0.72
CA GLU A 280 -33.34 -14.30 0.02
C GLU A 280 -33.51 -14.84 1.44
N ILE A 281 -33.02 -16.06 1.70
CA ILE A 281 -33.09 -16.72 3.00
C ILE A 281 -31.82 -16.36 3.79
N PRO A 282 -31.90 -15.51 4.83
CA PRO A 282 -30.74 -15.15 5.64
C PRO A 282 -30.41 -16.24 6.66
N VAL A 283 -29.21 -16.16 7.21
CA VAL A 283 -28.82 -16.90 8.41
C VAL A 283 -29.09 -16.03 9.64
N LYS A 284 -30.15 -16.37 10.38
CA LYS A 284 -30.66 -15.59 11.52
C LYS A 284 -29.85 -15.86 12.79
N ALA A 285 -29.35 -17.09 12.93
CA ALA A 285 -28.54 -17.50 14.07
C ALA A 285 -27.11 -16.91 14.02
N SER A 286 -26.54 -16.73 15.21
CA SER A 286 -25.12 -16.43 15.43
C SER A 286 -24.32 -17.71 15.66
N LEU A 287 -22.99 -17.61 15.63
CA LEU A 287 -22.13 -18.75 15.95
C LEU A 287 -22.25 -19.20 17.42
N LYS A 288 -22.58 -18.29 18.35
CA LYS A 288 -22.83 -18.65 19.75
C LYS A 288 -24.11 -19.46 19.95
N GLU A 289 -25.18 -19.11 19.25
CA GLU A 289 -26.46 -19.84 19.32
C GLU A 289 -26.41 -21.18 18.57
N GLY A 290 -25.53 -21.28 17.56
CA GLY A 290 -25.40 -22.44 16.70
C GLY A 290 -26.27 -22.34 15.45
N LEU A 291 -25.81 -22.97 14.36
CA LEU A 291 -26.48 -22.92 13.06
C LEU A 291 -27.31 -24.20 12.83
N THR A 292 -28.48 -24.05 12.23
CA THR A 292 -29.22 -25.21 11.71
C THR A 292 -28.50 -25.83 10.50
N VAL A 293 -28.87 -27.07 10.14
CA VAL A 293 -28.26 -27.76 8.98
C VAL A 293 -28.45 -26.95 7.69
N LEU A 294 -29.63 -26.35 7.50
CA LEU A 294 -29.92 -25.53 6.32
C LEU A 294 -29.09 -24.24 6.31
N GLU A 295 -29.02 -23.51 7.42
CA GLU A 295 -28.22 -22.29 7.54
C GLU A 295 -26.73 -22.57 7.35
N TYR A 296 -26.23 -23.66 7.91
CA TYR A 296 -24.85 -24.10 7.70
C TYR A 296 -24.61 -24.42 6.22
N PHE A 297 -25.49 -25.17 5.57
CA PHE A 297 -25.40 -25.50 4.16
C PHE A 297 -25.40 -24.26 3.26
N ILE A 298 -26.28 -23.29 3.52
CA ILE A 298 -26.30 -21.99 2.82
C ILE A 298 -24.96 -21.28 2.99
N SER A 299 -24.44 -21.22 4.22
CA SER A 299 -23.14 -20.60 4.51
C SER A 299 -21.97 -21.28 3.79
N THR A 300 -22.06 -22.58 3.43
CA THR A 300 -20.97 -23.27 2.74
C THR A 300 -20.76 -22.78 1.30
N HIS A 301 -21.79 -22.24 0.63
CA HIS A 301 -21.68 -21.77 -0.75
C HIS A 301 -20.71 -20.59 -0.87
N GLY A 302 -20.95 -19.54 -0.08
CA GLY A 302 -20.08 -18.37 -0.02
C GLY A 302 -18.66 -18.72 0.43
N ALA A 303 -18.54 -19.56 1.47
CA ALA A 303 -17.23 -20.00 1.97
C ALA A 303 -16.42 -20.79 0.94
N ARG A 304 -17.04 -21.75 0.23
CA ARG A 304 -16.36 -22.56 -0.79
C ARG A 304 -15.96 -21.72 -2.01
N LYS A 305 -16.84 -20.80 -2.45
CA LYS A 305 -16.52 -19.85 -3.52
C LYS A 305 -15.31 -19.00 -3.13
N GLY A 306 -15.32 -18.39 -1.94
CA GLY A 306 -14.22 -17.57 -1.46
C GLY A 306 -12.88 -18.31 -1.39
N LEU A 307 -12.88 -19.57 -0.91
CA LEU A 307 -11.68 -20.41 -0.89
C LEU A 307 -11.18 -20.79 -2.29
N ALA A 308 -12.09 -21.16 -3.20
CA ALA A 308 -11.74 -21.51 -4.57
C ALA A 308 -11.19 -20.32 -5.35
N ASP A 309 -11.83 -19.15 -5.25
CA ASP A 309 -11.38 -17.91 -5.88
C ASP A 309 -10.02 -17.47 -5.33
N THR A 310 -9.82 -17.57 -4.01
CA THR A 310 -8.51 -17.31 -3.37
C THR A 310 -7.41 -18.18 -3.98
N ALA A 311 -7.66 -19.48 -4.13
CA ALA A 311 -6.68 -20.42 -4.67
C ALA A 311 -6.37 -20.16 -6.16
N LEU A 312 -7.37 -19.80 -6.97
CA LEU A 312 -7.21 -19.57 -8.40
C LEU A 312 -6.60 -18.19 -8.71
N ARG A 313 -7.14 -17.12 -8.10
CA ARG A 313 -6.80 -15.73 -8.47
C ARG A 313 -5.46 -15.26 -7.92
N THR A 314 -4.90 -15.95 -6.93
CA THR A 314 -3.51 -15.70 -6.48
C THR A 314 -2.52 -15.83 -7.65
N ALA A 315 -2.77 -16.76 -8.57
CA ALA A 315 -1.93 -16.94 -9.76
C ALA A 315 -2.03 -15.74 -10.73
N ASP A 316 -3.23 -15.18 -10.91
CA ASP A 316 -3.46 -14.04 -11.81
C ASP A 316 -2.71 -12.79 -11.33
N SER A 317 -2.78 -12.49 -10.03
CA SER A 317 -2.04 -11.37 -9.44
C SER A 317 -0.52 -11.55 -9.55
N GLY A 318 -0.01 -12.76 -9.28
CA GLY A 318 1.41 -13.06 -9.46
C GLY A 318 1.86 -12.90 -10.92
N TYR A 319 0.99 -13.28 -11.86
CA TYR A 319 1.24 -13.13 -13.29
C TYR A 319 1.19 -11.67 -13.75
N LEU A 320 0.28 -10.84 -13.23
CA LEU A 320 0.29 -9.39 -13.44
C LEU A 320 1.59 -8.77 -12.92
N THR A 321 2.01 -9.14 -11.70
CA THR A 321 3.26 -8.65 -11.11
C THR A 321 4.46 -8.95 -12.01
N ARG A 322 4.55 -10.18 -12.52
CA ARG A 322 5.57 -10.58 -13.48
C ARG A 322 5.56 -9.68 -14.73
N ARG A 323 4.38 -9.46 -15.33
CA ARG A 323 4.23 -8.58 -16.52
C ARG A 323 4.66 -7.14 -16.26
N LEU A 324 4.31 -6.60 -15.09
CA LEU A 324 4.71 -5.25 -14.69
C LEU A 324 6.23 -5.14 -14.55
N VAL A 325 6.88 -6.14 -13.94
CA VAL A 325 8.34 -6.22 -13.83
C VAL A 325 8.99 -6.25 -15.21
N ASP A 326 8.47 -7.07 -16.12
CA ASP A 326 9.04 -7.22 -17.48
C ASP A 326 9.00 -5.92 -18.29
N VAL A 327 7.96 -5.10 -18.11
CA VAL A 327 7.83 -3.78 -18.74
C VAL A 327 8.74 -2.73 -18.09
N ALA A 328 8.87 -2.77 -16.77
CA ALA A 328 9.47 -1.67 -16.00
C ALA A 328 10.93 -1.90 -15.60
N GLN A 329 11.48 -3.10 -15.75
CA GLN A 329 12.82 -3.46 -15.27
C GLN A 329 13.98 -2.58 -15.77
N ASP A 330 13.85 -1.93 -16.93
CA ASP A 330 14.89 -1.06 -17.48
C ASP A 330 14.75 0.40 -17.02
N VAL A 331 13.74 0.69 -16.19
CA VAL A 331 13.51 2.02 -15.60
C VAL A 331 14.33 2.16 -14.32
N ILE A 332 15.52 2.74 -14.47
CA ILE A 332 16.50 3.00 -13.41
C ILE A 332 16.76 4.52 -13.31
N ILE A 333 17.07 5.03 -12.11
CA ILE A 333 17.54 6.41 -11.97
C ILE A 333 18.96 6.54 -12.55
N ARG A 334 19.14 7.25 -13.67
CA ARG A 334 20.44 7.35 -14.36
C ARG A 334 21.13 8.70 -14.20
N GLU A 335 20.34 9.75 -14.02
CA GLU A 335 20.83 11.13 -13.94
C GLU A 335 20.10 11.90 -12.84
N GLU A 336 20.66 13.03 -12.43
CA GLU A 336 20.08 13.83 -11.36
C GLU A 336 18.91 14.68 -11.87
N ASP A 337 19.11 15.45 -12.94
CA ASP A 337 18.08 16.32 -13.53
C ASP A 337 18.09 16.27 -15.07
N CYS A 338 16.96 15.88 -15.66
CA CYS A 338 16.74 15.91 -17.12
C CYS A 338 16.50 17.31 -17.70
N ARG A 339 16.52 18.37 -16.88
CA ARG A 339 16.30 19.78 -17.22
C ARG A 339 14.96 20.09 -17.89
N THR A 340 13.98 19.17 -17.77
CA THR A 340 12.64 19.41 -18.31
C THR A 340 11.96 20.56 -17.57
N THR A 341 11.31 21.46 -18.32
CA THR A 341 10.47 22.50 -17.75
C THR A 341 9.01 22.09 -17.62
N GLN A 342 8.65 20.96 -18.23
CA GLN A 342 7.31 20.41 -18.21
C GLN A 342 7.01 19.72 -16.88
N GLY A 343 5.74 19.72 -16.52
CA GLY A 343 5.22 19.09 -15.31
C GLY A 343 3.75 18.74 -15.52
N ILE A 344 3.19 17.97 -14.61
CA ILE A 344 1.76 17.64 -14.59
C ILE A 344 1.07 18.49 -13.54
N THR A 345 -0.14 18.94 -13.85
CA THR A 345 -1.00 19.61 -12.88
C THR A 345 -1.79 18.55 -12.12
N VAL A 346 -1.68 18.56 -10.80
CA VAL A 346 -2.28 17.60 -9.89
C VAL A 346 -3.30 18.31 -9.01
N SER A 347 -4.47 17.70 -8.84
CA SER A 347 -5.59 18.14 -7.99
C SER A 347 -6.12 16.96 -7.18
N ASP A 348 -7.10 17.21 -6.31
CA ASP A 348 -7.88 16.15 -5.67
C ASP A 348 -8.48 15.19 -6.70
N ILE A 349 -8.52 13.90 -6.37
CA ILE A 349 -9.27 12.90 -7.15
C ILE A 349 -10.62 12.69 -6.45
N THR A 350 -11.68 13.20 -7.06
CA THR A 350 -13.05 13.14 -6.51
C THR A 350 -13.94 12.24 -7.36
N VAL A 351 -14.86 11.51 -6.71
CA VAL A 351 -15.90 10.71 -7.37
C VAL A 351 -17.23 11.12 -6.80
N GLY A 352 -18.04 11.81 -7.60
CA GLY A 352 -19.24 12.47 -7.11
C GLY A 352 -18.90 13.52 -6.05
N LYS A 353 -19.30 13.26 -4.81
CA LYS A 353 -19.03 14.14 -3.65
C LYS A 353 -17.89 13.65 -2.75
N GLU A 354 -17.42 12.42 -2.96
CA GLU A 354 -16.38 11.84 -2.12
C GLU A 354 -15.00 12.11 -2.68
N THR A 355 -14.08 12.54 -1.81
CA THR A 355 -12.67 12.72 -2.17
C THR A 355 -11.96 11.40 -1.92
N ILE A 356 -11.54 10.72 -2.99
CA ILE A 356 -10.84 9.44 -2.91
C ILE A 356 -9.39 9.67 -2.51
N GLU A 357 -8.75 10.65 -3.14
CA GLU A 357 -7.37 11.01 -2.82
C GLU A 357 -7.19 12.51 -2.71
N PRO A 358 -6.80 13.01 -1.53
CA PRO A 358 -6.57 14.43 -1.32
C PRO A 358 -5.25 14.86 -1.95
N LEU A 359 -5.18 16.12 -2.35
CA LEU A 359 -4.02 16.77 -2.93
C LEU A 359 -2.78 16.64 -2.04
N TYR A 360 -2.98 16.64 -0.71
CA TYR A 360 -1.95 16.39 0.30
C TYR A 360 -1.10 15.16 -0.04
N ASP A 361 -1.75 14.00 -0.20
CA ASP A 361 -1.07 12.73 -0.42
C ASP A 361 -0.34 12.69 -1.78
N ARG A 362 -0.89 13.39 -2.78
CA ARG A 362 -0.35 13.39 -4.15
C ARG A 362 0.91 14.24 -4.31
N ILE A 363 1.04 15.33 -3.54
CA ILE A 363 2.16 16.27 -3.67
C ILE A 363 3.34 15.93 -2.75
N ILE A 364 3.14 15.19 -1.67
CA ILE A 364 4.20 14.89 -0.69
C ILE A 364 5.36 14.13 -1.33
N GLY A 365 6.58 14.60 -1.08
CA GLY A 365 7.81 14.00 -1.60
C GLY A 365 7.96 14.15 -3.12
N ARG A 366 7.13 14.98 -3.77
CA ARG A 366 7.31 15.42 -5.16
C ARG A 366 8.04 16.76 -5.19
N ARG A 367 8.49 17.16 -6.39
CA ARG A 367 9.16 18.45 -6.60
C ARG A 367 8.29 19.37 -7.43
N ALA A 368 8.24 20.65 -7.05
CA ALA A 368 7.45 21.63 -7.76
C ALA A 368 8.05 21.94 -9.14
N ALA A 369 7.23 21.88 -10.20
CA ALA A 369 7.67 22.25 -11.56
C ALA A 369 7.65 23.77 -11.77
N GLU A 370 6.80 24.47 -11.04
CA GLU A 370 6.67 25.93 -11.02
C GLU A 370 6.64 26.43 -9.57
N GLU A 371 6.87 27.72 -9.38
CA GLU A 371 6.85 28.32 -8.05
C GLU A 371 5.40 28.44 -7.54
N VAL A 372 5.14 27.92 -6.34
CA VAL A 372 3.81 27.93 -5.72
C VAL A 372 3.70 29.13 -4.79
N ARG A 373 2.71 29.99 -5.02
CA ARG A 373 2.50 31.25 -4.29
C ARG A 373 1.09 31.31 -3.71
N LEU A 374 0.94 32.05 -2.61
CA LEU A 374 -0.35 32.31 -1.94
C LEU A 374 -1.36 33.01 -2.87
N ASP A 375 -0.88 33.98 -3.67
CA ASP A 375 -1.70 34.66 -4.68
C ASP A 375 -0.98 34.56 -6.04
N PRO A 376 -1.56 33.85 -7.04
CA PRO A 376 -0.94 33.69 -8.36
C PRO A 376 -0.66 35.02 -9.06
N LYS A 377 -1.36 36.10 -8.71
CA LYS A 377 -1.30 37.40 -9.38
C LYS A 377 -0.44 38.45 -8.66
N LYS A 378 -0.02 38.20 -7.41
CA LYS A 378 0.81 39.14 -6.64
C LYS A 378 2.21 38.57 -6.42
N PRO A 379 3.27 39.40 -6.42
CA PRO A 379 4.61 38.99 -6.00
C PRO A 379 4.64 38.85 -4.47
N THR A 380 3.95 37.84 -3.96
CA THR A 380 3.99 37.43 -2.55
C THR A 380 5.12 36.41 -2.36
N THR A 381 5.54 36.21 -1.10
CA THR A 381 6.52 35.19 -0.73
C THR A 381 6.08 33.82 -1.24
N ALA A 382 6.94 33.14 -1.99
CA ALA A 382 6.67 31.79 -2.48
C ALA A 382 6.62 30.78 -1.32
N ILE A 383 5.63 29.89 -1.35
CA ILE A 383 5.51 28.77 -0.41
C ILE A 383 6.54 27.69 -0.77
N VAL A 384 6.68 27.41 -2.08
CA VAL A 384 7.61 26.42 -2.61
C VAL A 384 8.26 26.97 -3.88
N LYS A 385 9.60 26.96 -3.93
CA LYS A 385 10.35 27.35 -5.12
C LYS A 385 10.33 26.26 -6.19
N ARG A 386 10.59 26.65 -7.44
CA ARG A 386 10.81 25.68 -8.53
C ARG A 386 11.91 24.68 -8.15
N ASN A 387 11.71 23.40 -8.48
CA ASN A 387 12.60 22.26 -8.20
C ASN A 387 12.76 21.92 -6.72
N GLU A 388 12.12 22.65 -5.81
CA GLU A 388 12.15 22.35 -4.39
C GLU A 388 11.22 21.17 -4.06
N GLU A 389 11.60 20.40 -3.05
CA GLU A 389 10.78 19.29 -2.56
C GLU A 389 9.62 19.82 -1.70
N ILE A 390 8.44 19.24 -1.95
CA ILE A 390 7.23 19.50 -1.20
C ILE A 390 7.20 18.53 -0.01
N ASN A 391 7.68 19.02 1.12
CA ASN A 391 7.61 18.32 2.40
C ASN A 391 6.23 18.49 3.04
N GLU A 392 5.92 17.71 4.07
CA GLU A 392 4.64 17.69 4.76
C GLU A 392 4.21 19.08 5.29
N GLU A 393 5.14 19.87 5.83
CA GLU A 393 4.87 21.25 6.28
C GLU A 393 4.46 22.18 5.13
N LYS A 394 5.14 22.06 3.99
CA LYS A 394 4.83 22.85 2.79
C LYS A 394 3.53 22.37 2.13
N ALA A 395 3.28 21.07 2.14
CA ALA A 395 2.02 20.50 1.67
C ALA A 395 0.84 21.03 2.49
N ARG A 396 0.97 21.10 3.83
CA ARG A 396 -0.02 21.77 4.71
C ARG A 396 -0.18 23.24 4.36
N ALA A 397 0.92 23.98 4.21
CA ALA A 397 0.86 25.39 3.85
C ALA A 397 0.16 25.66 2.50
N ILE A 398 0.31 24.77 1.51
CA ILE A 398 -0.39 24.84 0.21
C ILE A 398 -1.90 24.65 0.40
N ILE A 399 -2.30 23.71 1.24
CA ILE A 399 -3.72 23.40 1.51
C ILE A 399 -4.37 24.50 2.33
N ASP A 400 -3.68 25.02 3.35
CA ASP A 400 -4.13 26.14 4.18
C ASP A 400 -4.30 27.41 3.33
N ALA A 401 -3.47 27.56 2.29
CA ALA A 401 -3.60 28.62 1.29
C ALA A 401 -4.77 28.40 0.29
N ARG A 402 -5.53 27.31 0.40
CA ARG A 402 -6.66 26.93 -0.47
C ARG A 402 -6.30 26.83 -1.94
N ILE A 403 -5.11 26.29 -2.23
CA ILE A 403 -4.65 26.02 -3.59
C ILE A 403 -5.15 24.63 -3.99
N ASN A 404 -6.03 24.57 -4.99
CA ASN A 404 -6.67 23.30 -5.41
C ASN A 404 -5.87 22.51 -6.45
N ALA A 405 -4.85 23.13 -7.06
CA ALA A 405 -4.05 22.49 -8.10
C ALA A 405 -2.59 22.95 -8.05
N VAL A 406 -1.66 22.00 -8.14
CA VAL A 406 -0.22 22.27 -8.10
C VAL A 406 0.46 21.59 -9.28
N LYS A 407 1.36 22.31 -9.94
CA LYS A 407 2.17 21.78 -11.04
C LYS A 407 3.44 21.14 -10.50
N ILE A 408 3.55 19.82 -10.61
CA ILE A 408 4.68 19.02 -10.11
C ILE A 408 5.49 18.43 -11.25
N ARG A 409 6.78 18.15 -10.98
CA ARG A 409 7.59 17.29 -11.84
C ARG A 409 7.11 15.85 -11.68
N SER A 410 7.04 15.14 -12.79
CA SER A 410 6.57 13.75 -12.83
C SER A 410 7.49 12.90 -13.71
N VAL A 411 7.44 11.60 -13.47
CA VAL A 411 8.11 10.59 -14.30
C VAL A 411 7.58 10.63 -15.73
N LEU A 412 6.30 10.97 -15.93
CA LEU A 412 5.65 11.02 -17.25
C LEU A 412 6.29 12.04 -18.20
N THR A 413 6.73 13.19 -17.68
CA THR A 413 7.32 14.31 -18.45
C THR A 413 8.85 14.33 -18.45
N CYS A 414 9.47 13.27 -17.91
CA CYS A 414 10.93 13.15 -17.83
C CYS A 414 11.55 12.99 -19.23
N LYS A 415 12.57 13.77 -19.54
CA LYS A 415 13.30 13.75 -20.82
C LYS A 415 14.62 12.95 -20.78
N ALA A 416 14.87 12.22 -19.69
CA ALA A 416 16.02 11.33 -19.58
C ALA A 416 16.06 10.31 -20.74
N ARG A 417 17.23 10.13 -21.36
CA ARG A 417 17.40 9.23 -22.51
C ARG A 417 17.13 7.77 -22.15
N TYR A 418 17.67 7.33 -21.02
CA TYR A 418 17.49 6.00 -20.46
C TYR A 418 17.01 6.11 -19.02
N GLY A 419 15.94 5.40 -18.68
CA GLY A 419 15.35 5.44 -17.35
C GLY A 419 14.72 6.79 -17.01
N VAL A 420 14.97 7.27 -15.79
CA VAL A 420 14.34 8.48 -15.22
C VAL A 420 15.39 9.29 -14.44
N CYS A 421 15.17 10.60 -14.27
CA CYS A 421 16.02 11.44 -13.42
C CYS A 421 15.51 11.53 -11.97
N SER A 422 16.43 11.70 -11.03
CA SER A 422 16.11 11.81 -9.59
C SER A 422 15.10 12.94 -9.31
N MET A 423 15.23 14.09 -9.98
CA MET A 423 14.34 15.25 -9.77
C MET A 423 12.90 15.04 -10.24
N CYS A 424 12.67 14.20 -11.27
CA CYS A 424 11.32 13.86 -11.74
C CYS A 424 10.65 12.77 -10.88
N TYR A 425 11.43 11.90 -10.25
CA TYR A 425 10.92 10.86 -9.35
C TYR A 425 10.67 11.41 -7.93
N GLY A 426 11.57 12.26 -7.44
CA GLY A 426 11.47 12.91 -6.13
C GLY A 426 12.03 12.06 -4.98
N ARG A 427 11.27 11.95 -3.90
CA ARG A 427 11.61 11.21 -2.68
C ARG A 427 11.49 9.70 -2.87
N ASN A 428 12.48 8.94 -2.39
CA ASN A 428 12.38 7.50 -2.20
C ASN A 428 11.50 7.24 -0.97
N LEU A 429 10.40 6.52 -1.17
CA LEU A 429 9.41 6.25 -0.13
C LEU A 429 9.91 5.26 0.93
N ALA A 430 10.89 4.42 0.60
CA ALA A 430 11.46 3.46 1.54
C ALA A 430 12.44 4.12 2.53
N THR A 431 13.19 5.13 2.10
CA THR A 431 14.22 5.79 2.92
C THR A 431 13.83 7.17 3.41
N SER A 432 12.78 7.76 2.83
CA SER A 432 12.38 9.15 3.03
C SER A 432 13.36 10.22 2.53
N ASN A 433 14.44 9.84 1.84
CA ASN A 433 15.40 10.77 1.27
C ASN A 433 15.17 10.95 -0.24
N LYS A 434 15.89 11.89 -0.86
CA LYS A 434 15.95 12.01 -2.32
C LYS A 434 16.41 10.67 -2.91
N VAL A 435 15.83 10.25 -4.04
CA VAL A 435 16.23 9.00 -4.69
C VAL A 435 17.66 9.08 -5.24
N ASP A 436 18.44 8.05 -4.95
CA ASP A 436 19.83 7.93 -5.39
C ASP A 436 19.95 7.46 -6.84
N ILE A 437 21.10 7.76 -7.45
CA ILE A 437 21.42 7.29 -8.79
C ILE A 437 21.68 5.78 -8.73
N GLY A 438 21.05 5.03 -9.62
CA GLY A 438 21.10 3.57 -9.65
C GLY A 438 19.94 2.86 -9.01
N GLU A 439 19.01 3.58 -8.38
CA GLU A 439 17.81 2.97 -7.82
C GLU A 439 16.94 2.35 -8.93
N ALA A 440 16.58 1.08 -8.77
CA ALA A 440 15.75 0.32 -9.72
C ALA A 440 14.26 0.62 -9.51
N VAL A 441 13.86 1.87 -9.71
CA VAL A 441 12.50 2.37 -9.45
C VAL A 441 11.41 1.64 -10.22
N GLY A 442 11.72 1.08 -11.39
CA GLY A 442 10.79 0.26 -12.15
C GLY A 442 10.41 -1.05 -11.47
N ILE A 443 11.37 -1.74 -10.84
CA ILE A 443 11.12 -2.96 -10.07
C ILE A 443 10.30 -2.63 -8.82
N ILE A 444 10.66 -1.55 -8.13
CA ILE A 444 9.95 -1.09 -6.93
C ILE A 444 8.50 -0.74 -7.28
N ALA A 445 8.27 -0.04 -8.39
CA ALA A 445 6.93 0.31 -8.86
C ALA A 445 6.10 -0.95 -9.21
N ALA A 446 6.68 -1.87 -9.97
CA ALA A 446 6.00 -3.11 -10.36
C ALA A 446 5.60 -3.97 -9.15
N GLN A 447 6.48 -4.09 -8.15
CA GLN A 447 6.18 -4.82 -6.92
C GLN A 447 5.17 -4.08 -6.03
N SER A 448 5.26 -2.75 -5.96
CA SER A 448 4.34 -1.91 -5.16
C SER A 448 2.92 -1.92 -5.71
N ILE A 449 2.73 -2.23 -6.99
CA ILE A 449 1.42 -2.43 -7.62
C ILE A 449 1.01 -3.91 -7.52
N GLY A 450 1.95 -4.82 -7.80
CA GLY A 450 1.68 -6.25 -7.88
C GLY A 450 1.35 -6.92 -6.54
N GLU A 451 2.13 -6.63 -5.48
CA GLU A 451 1.92 -7.25 -4.15
C GLU A 451 0.54 -6.92 -3.58
N PRO A 452 0.08 -5.65 -3.55
CA PRO A 452 -1.27 -5.36 -3.10
C PRO A 452 -2.33 -5.89 -4.05
N GLY A 453 -2.01 -6.11 -5.33
CA GLY A 453 -2.88 -6.81 -6.27
C GLY A 453 -3.31 -8.20 -5.78
N THR A 454 -2.47 -8.90 -5.02
CA THR A 454 -2.85 -10.19 -4.40
C THR A 454 -3.88 -9.93 -3.30
N GLN A 455 -3.71 -8.88 -2.51
CA GLN A 455 -4.65 -8.48 -1.47
C GLN A 455 -6.00 -8.04 -2.06
N LEU A 456 -6.01 -7.38 -3.22
CA LEU A 456 -7.22 -7.03 -3.98
C LEU A 456 -8.00 -8.26 -4.46
N THR A 457 -7.37 -9.42 -4.57
CA THR A 457 -8.04 -10.70 -4.89
C THR A 457 -8.49 -11.46 -3.66
N LEU A 458 -8.01 -11.10 -2.47
CA LEU A 458 -8.26 -11.82 -1.22
C LEU A 458 -9.27 -11.08 -0.33
N ARG A 459 -9.09 -9.77 -0.11
CA ARG A 459 -9.94 -8.98 0.80
C ARG A 459 -11.39 -8.82 0.33
N THR A 460 -11.63 -8.77 -0.97
CA THR A 460 -12.99 -8.70 -1.53
C THR A 460 -13.86 -9.91 -1.18
N PHE A 461 -13.26 -11.04 -0.79
CA PHE A 461 -13.98 -12.32 -0.71
C PHE A 461 -13.89 -13.01 0.66
N HIS A 462 -13.03 -12.53 1.57
CA HIS A 462 -12.92 -13.03 2.94
C HIS A 462 -14.03 -12.52 3.89
N THR A 463 -15.01 -11.76 3.39
CA THR A 463 -16.24 -11.41 4.13
C THR A 463 -17.14 -12.62 4.41
N GLY A 464 -16.74 -13.84 3.99
CA GLY A 464 -17.34 -15.09 4.46
C GLY A 464 -18.73 -15.38 3.89
N GLY A 465 -18.99 -14.86 2.68
CA GLY A 465 -20.26 -15.01 1.97
C GLY A 465 -21.28 -13.90 2.24
N VAL A 466 -20.97 -12.93 3.12
CA VAL A 466 -21.86 -11.80 3.40
C VAL A 466 -21.84 -10.82 2.22
N ALA A 467 -23.03 -10.48 1.73
CA ALA A 467 -23.20 -9.55 0.63
C ALA A 467 -22.74 -8.13 1.01
N THR A 468 -21.85 -7.56 0.22
CA THR A 468 -21.47 -6.15 0.25
C THR A 468 -21.63 -5.60 -1.16
N GLU A 469 -22.04 -4.33 -1.29
CA GLU A 469 -22.23 -3.66 -2.59
C GLU A 469 -21.01 -3.83 -3.51
N ASP A 470 -21.30 -4.00 -4.80
CA ASP A 470 -20.34 -4.33 -5.86
C ASP A 470 -19.19 -3.31 -5.91
N ILE A 471 -18.10 -3.62 -5.20
CA ILE A 471 -16.89 -2.82 -5.23
C ILE A 471 -16.32 -2.91 -6.65
N ILE A 472 -16.27 -1.77 -7.33
CA ILE A 472 -15.75 -1.55 -8.69
C ILE A 472 -14.59 -2.52 -9.00
N THR A 473 -14.95 -3.62 -9.67
CA THR A 473 -14.16 -4.60 -10.45
C THR A 473 -12.68 -4.87 -10.09
N GLY A 474 -12.29 -4.85 -8.81
CA GLY A 474 -11.04 -5.42 -8.25
C GLY A 474 -9.81 -5.53 -9.18
N LEU A 475 -9.13 -6.68 -9.17
CA LEU A 475 -7.96 -6.95 -10.02
C LEU A 475 -8.27 -6.99 -11.54
N PRO A 476 -9.38 -7.60 -12.03
CA PRO A 476 -9.64 -7.69 -13.47
C PRO A 476 -9.70 -6.33 -14.16
N ARG A 477 -10.18 -5.29 -13.46
CA ARG A 477 -10.18 -3.92 -13.99
C ARG A 477 -8.77 -3.35 -14.13
N VAL A 478 -7.92 -3.57 -13.12
CA VAL A 478 -6.52 -3.14 -13.18
C VAL A 478 -5.79 -3.82 -14.35
N GLU A 479 -6.03 -5.11 -14.57
CA GLU A 479 -5.50 -5.84 -15.72
C GLU A 479 -6.01 -5.30 -17.06
N GLU A 480 -7.31 -4.99 -17.16
CA GLU A 480 -7.91 -4.41 -18.36
C GLU A 480 -7.24 -3.07 -18.73
N ILE A 481 -7.00 -2.22 -17.73
CA ILE A 481 -6.35 -0.92 -17.88
C ILE A 481 -4.89 -1.08 -18.32
N PHE A 482 -4.09 -1.90 -17.63
CA PHE A 482 -2.66 -2.09 -17.97
C PHE A 482 -2.44 -2.84 -19.28
N GLU A 483 -3.39 -3.66 -19.72
CA GLU A 483 -3.34 -4.26 -21.05
C GLU A 483 -3.90 -3.35 -22.16
N ALA A 484 -4.34 -2.13 -21.80
CA ALA A 484 -4.96 -1.16 -22.70
C ALA A 484 -6.08 -1.80 -23.57
N ARG A 485 -6.88 -2.66 -22.95
CA ARG A 485 -8.01 -3.33 -23.60
C ARG A 485 -9.19 -2.37 -23.72
N LYS A 486 -10.08 -2.67 -24.68
CA LYS A 486 -11.36 -1.97 -24.78
C LYS A 486 -12.27 -2.43 -23.63
N PRO A 487 -12.83 -1.51 -22.83
CA PRO A 487 -13.64 -1.88 -21.68
C PRO A 487 -14.97 -2.49 -22.10
N LYS A 488 -15.52 -3.37 -21.25
CA LYS A 488 -16.91 -3.84 -21.36
C LYS A 488 -17.82 -2.70 -20.88
N GLY A 489 -18.79 -2.27 -21.70
CA GLY A 489 -19.60 -1.08 -21.39
C GLY A 489 -18.82 0.23 -21.59
N GLN A 490 -18.27 0.41 -22.79
CA GLN A 490 -17.55 1.62 -23.16
C GLN A 490 -18.48 2.85 -23.13
N ALA A 491 -18.01 3.93 -22.49
CA ALA A 491 -18.59 5.25 -22.66
C ALA A 491 -18.18 5.81 -24.03
N ILE A 492 -19.17 6.28 -24.78
CA ILE A 492 -18.95 6.99 -26.03
C ILE A 492 -18.57 8.42 -25.69
N VAL A 493 -17.49 8.89 -26.32
CA VAL A 493 -17.00 10.27 -26.18
C VAL A 493 -17.20 11.02 -27.49
N THR A 494 -17.56 12.30 -27.38
CA THR A 494 -17.67 13.15 -28.57
C THR A 494 -16.29 13.55 -29.08
N GLU A 495 -16.08 13.57 -30.39
CA GLU A 495 -14.86 14.10 -31.02
C GLU A 495 -14.93 15.61 -31.25
N VAL A 496 -16.14 16.17 -31.30
CA VAL A 496 -16.40 17.58 -31.59
C VAL A 496 -17.07 18.28 -30.42
N SER A 497 -16.88 19.60 -30.35
CA SER A 497 -17.60 20.45 -29.39
C SER A 497 -18.85 20.99 -30.06
N GLY A 498 -19.99 20.98 -29.38
CA GLY A 498 -21.25 21.29 -30.02
C GLY A 498 -22.48 21.13 -29.14
N ALA A 499 -23.65 21.36 -29.71
CA ALA A 499 -24.93 21.17 -29.02
C ALA A 499 -25.47 19.75 -29.26
N VAL A 500 -25.94 19.10 -28.20
CA VAL A 500 -26.48 17.74 -28.26
C VAL A 500 -27.93 17.73 -28.74
N LYS A 501 -28.25 16.83 -29.67
CA LYS A 501 -29.61 16.45 -30.10
C LYS A 501 -29.77 14.94 -30.04
N PHE A 502 -30.96 14.45 -29.78
CA PHE A 502 -31.24 13.01 -29.77
C PHE A 502 -32.01 12.58 -31.01
N GLY A 503 -31.64 11.44 -31.57
CA GLY A 503 -32.43 10.69 -32.55
C GLY A 503 -32.73 9.29 -32.03
N ASP A 504 -33.89 8.75 -32.37
CA ASP A 504 -34.25 7.38 -32.05
C ASP A 504 -34.32 6.54 -33.32
N GLU A 505 -33.52 5.46 -33.38
CA GLU A 505 -33.62 4.42 -34.40
C GLU A 505 -34.05 3.10 -33.75
N LYS A 506 -34.53 2.14 -34.55
CA LYS A 506 -34.94 0.83 -33.99
C LYS A 506 -33.72 0.16 -33.34
N ASN A 507 -33.80 -0.06 -32.02
CA ASN A 507 -32.82 -0.73 -31.16
C ASN A 507 -31.54 0.06 -30.78
N LYS A 508 -31.41 1.34 -31.15
CA LYS A 508 -30.27 2.19 -30.78
C LYS A 508 -30.71 3.63 -30.55
N ARG A 509 -30.09 4.29 -29.56
CA ARG A 509 -30.28 5.72 -29.34
C ARG A 509 -29.13 6.45 -30.01
N ILE A 510 -29.44 7.37 -30.90
CA ILE A 510 -28.44 8.14 -31.63
C ILE A 510 -28.31 9.49 -30.94
N VAL A 511 -27.07 9.88 -30.65
CA VAL A 511 -26.75 11.21 -30.12
C VAL A 511 -26.07 11.98 -31.24
N PHE A 512 -26.67 13.08 -31.67
CA PHE A 512 -26.07 14.02 -32.62
C PHE A 512 -25.41 15.17 -31.87
N VAL A 513 -24.17 15.51 -32.23
CA VAL A 513 -23.49 16.71 -31.74
C VAL A 513 -23.30 17.66 -32.91
N THR A 514 -24.04 18.78 -32.91
CA THR A 514 -23.93 19.82 -33.93
C THR A 514 -22.76 20.73 -33.61
N ASP A 515 -21.74 20.77 -34.47
CA ASP A 515 -20.56 21.62 -34.30
C ASP A 515 -20.86 23.12 -34.53
N ASP A 516 -19.88 23.98 -34.27
CA ASP A 516 -20.01 25.43 -34.51
C ASP A 516 -20.16 25.81 -36.01
N LYS A 517 -19.89 24.87 -36.94
CA LYS A 517 -20.09 25.02 -38.39
C LYS A 517 -21.46 24.53 -38.87
N GLY A 518 -22.25 23.92 -37.98
CA GLY A 518 -23.56 23.37 -38.28
C GLY A 518 -23.54 21.95 -38.84
N GLU A 519 -22.43 21.22 -38.75
CA GLU A 519 -22.33 19.81 -39.13
C GLU A 519 -22.74 18.90 -37.95
N ASP A 520 -23.66 17.97 -38.20
CA ASP A 520 -24.14 17.01 -37.20
C ASP A 520 -23.23 15.77 -37.20
N HIS A 521 -22.56 15.53 -36.07
CA HIS A 521 -21.76 14.31 -35.84
C HIS A 521 -22.58 13.26 -35.09
N GLU A 522 -22.70 12.07 -35.66
CA GLU A 522 -23.54 10.98 -35.16
C GLU A 522 -22.77 10.03 -34.23
N TYR A 523 -23.36 9.71 -33.07
CA TYR A 523 -22.82 8.76 -32.10
C TYR A 523 -23.86 7.71 -31.70
N ASP A 524 -23.55 6.44 -31.96
CA ASP A 524 -24.36 5.28 -31.57
C ASP A 524 -24.24 4.98 -30.08
N VAL A 525 -25.32 5.19 -29.32
CA VAL A 525 -25.40 4.83 -27.89
C VAL A 525 -26.35 3.64 -27.68
N PRO A 526 -25.92 2.57 -26.95
CA PRO A 526 -26.79 1.45 -26.64
C PRO A 526 -28.00 1.85 -25.79
N TYR A 527 -29.20 1.37 -26.16
CA TYR A 527 -30.49 1.77 -25.55
C TYR A 527 -30.60 1.49 -24.04
N GLY A 528 -29.79 0.56 -23.50
CA GLY A 528 -29.76 0.22 -22.06
C GLY A 528 -28.80 1.03 -21.20
N THR A 529 -28.13 2.06 -21.76
CA THR A 529 -27.16 2.87 -21.02
C THR A 529 -27.75 4.22 -20.61
N HIS A 530 -27.45 4.67 -19.39
CA HIS A 530 -27.88 5.97 -18.91
C HIS A 530 -27.06 7.08 -19.60
N LEU A 531 -27.74 8.09 -20.14
CA LEU A 531 -27.10 9.25 -20.76
C LEU A 531 -26.68 10.26 -19.70
N LEU A 532 -25.47 10.81 -19.82
CA LEU A 532 -24.96 11.85 -18.93
C LEU A 532 -25.30 13.26 -19.43
N VAL A 533 -25.73 13.35 -20.69
CA VAL A 533 -26.01 14.61 -21.38
C VAL A 533 -27.51 14.82 -21.57
N SER A 534 -27.93 16.07 -21.55
CA SER A 534 -29.31 16.50 -21.82
C SER A 534 -29.45 17.12 -23.21
N GLU A 535 -30.67 17.13 -23.75
CA GLU A 535 -30.94 17.74 -25.05
C GLU A 535 -30.67 19.25 -25.03
N GLY A 536 -29.97 19.76 -26.04
CA GLY A 536 -29.53 21.16 -26.10
C GLY A 536 -28.34 21.51 -25.19
N GLN A 537 -27.82 20.56 -24.40
CA GLN A 537 -26.58 20.77 -23.64
C GLN A 537 -25.40 20.94 -24.60
N ARG A 538 -24.54 21.92 -24.30
CA ARG A 538 -23.27 22.09 -25.03
C ARG A 538 -22.21 21.20 -24.40
N VAL A 539 -21.57 20.38 -25.22
CA VAL A 539 -20.50 19.45 -24.82
C VAL A 539 -19.18 19.86 -25.47
N GLU A 540 -18.07 19.60 -24.79
CA GLU A 540 -16.72 19.81 -25.33
C GLU A 540 -16.15 18.52 -25.92
N SER A 541 -15.17 18.66 -26.81
CA SER A 541 -14.46 17.53 -27.41
C SER A 541 -13.85 16.63 -26.32
N GLY A 542 -14.24 15.36 -26.35
CA GLY A 542 -13.85 14.30 -25.43
C GLY A 542 -14.74 14.16 -24.20
N ASP A 543 -15.86 14.87 -24.10
CA ASP A 543 -16.85 14.64 -23.05
C ASP A 543 -17.61 13.31 -23.26
N GLN A 544 -17.98 12.68 -22.14
CA GLN A 544 -18.73 11.42 -22.12
C GLN A 544 -20.21 11.68 -22.37
N LEU A 545 -20.81 10.92 -23.29
CA LEU A 545 -22.23 11.02 -23.62
C LEU A 545 -23.09 10.09 -22.76
N ASN A 546 -22.58 8.91 -22.43
CA ASN A 546 -23.24 7.90 -21.62
C ASN A 546 -22.36 7.41 -20.47
N GLU A 547 -22.99 6.83 -19.46
CA GLU A 547 -22.29 6.17 -18.37
C GLU A 547 -21.49 4.98 -18.88
N GLY A 548 -20.25 4.84 -18.40
CA GLY A 548 -19.37 3.75 -18.75
C GLY A 548 -17.90 4.09 -18.58
N SER A 549 -17.05 3.14 -18.96
CA SER A 549 -15.60 3.32 -18.92
C SER A 549 -15.07 3.94 -20.21
N LEU A 550 -14.14 4.88 -20.11
CA LEU A 550 -13.49 5.44 -21.29
C LEU A 550 -12.56 4.40 -21.94
N ASN A 551 -12.56 4.38 -23.27
CA ASN A 551 -11.55 3.66 -24.02
C ASN A 551 -10.24 4.47 -24.05
N PRO A 552 -9.12 3.93 -23.52
CA PRO A 552 -7.83 4.62 -23.51
C PRO A 552 -7.34 5.08 -24.89
N HIS A 553 -7.67 4.34 -25.95
CA HIS A 553 -7.26 4.68 -27.32
C HIS A 553 -8.00 5.91 -27.86
N ASP A 554 -9.28 6.07 -27.50
CA ASP A 554 -10.07 7.23 -27.91
C ASP A 554 -9.64 8.48 -27.11
N VAL A 555 -9.32 8.31 -25.82
CA VAL A 555 -8.74 9.39 -25.00
C VAL A 555 -7.42 9.89 -25.58
N LEU A 556 -6.54 8.99 -26.04
CA LEU A 556 -5.28 9.37 -26.68
C LEU A 556 -5.48 10.17 -27.97
N ARG A 557 -6.44 9.74 -28.81
CA ARG A 557 -6.72 10.37 -30.10
C ARG A 557 -7.32 11.76 -29.94
N ILE A 558 -8.23 11.94 -28.98
CA ILE A 558 -9.03 13.15 -28.81
C ILE A 558 -8.36 14.15 -27.85
N LYS A 559 -8.04 13.71 -26.62
CA LYS A 559 -7.51 14.60 -25.56
C LYS A 559 -5.97 14.64 -25.50
N GLY A 560 -5.30 13.72 -26.19
CA GLY A 560 -3.84 13.65 -26.24
C GLY A 560 -3.18 12.89 -25.09
N GLN A 561 -1.84 12.84 -25.12
CA GLN A 561 -1.04 11.97 -24.26
C GLN A 561 -1.14 12.32 -22.77
N THR A 562 -1.05 13.60 -22.40
CA THR A 562 -1.08 14.01 -20.99
C THR A 562 -2.42 13.71 -20.34
N ALA A 563 -3.52 13.93 -21.06
CA ALA A 563 -4.85 13.60 -20.58
C ALA A 563 -5.03 12.09 -20.39
N LEU A 564 -4.55 11.26 -21.34
CA LEU A 564 -4.55 9.81 -21.18
C LEU A 564 -3.74 9.36 -19.96
N GLN A 565 -2.53 9.90 -19.76
CA GLN A 565 -1.69 9.50 -18.64
C GLN A 565 -2.34 9.81 -17.30
N ASN A 566 -2.92 11.00 -17.15
CA ASN A 566 -3.66 11.38 -15.95
C ASN A 566 -4.90 10.50 -15.74
N TYR A 567 -5.62 10.15 -16.81
CA TYR A 567 -6.76 9.25 -16.77
C TYR A 567 -6.37 7.85 -16.27
N LEU A 568 -5.31 7.26 -16.82
CA LEU A 568 -4.82 5.93 -16.42
C LEU A 568 -4.39 5.90 -14.95
N VAL A 569 -3.67 6.92 -14.50
CA VAL A 569 -3.26 7.04 -13.09
C VAL A 569 -4.49 7.14 -12.19
N ALA A 570 -5.44 8.02 -12.52
CA ALA A 570 -6.64 8.22 -11.72
C ALA A 570 -7.53 6.97 -11.63
N GLU A 571 -7.73 6.24 -12.73
CA GLU A 571 -8.55 5.03 -12.74
C GLU A 571 -7.92 3.89 -11.92
N VAL A 572 -6.62 3.65 -12.07
CA VAL A 572 -5.93 2.62 -11.30
C VAL A 572 -5.96 2.98 -9.81
N GLN A 573 -5.69 4.24 -9.47
CA GLN A 573 -5.69 4.72 -8.09
C GLN A 573 -7.08 4.59 -7.44
N LYS A 574 -8.14 4.87 -8.20
CA LYS A 574 -9.54 4.72 -7.77
C LYS A 574 -9.88 3.28 -7.40
N VAL A 575 -9.37 2.30 -8.14
CA VAL A 575 -9.58 0.86 -7.84
C VAL A 575 -8.79 0.42 -6.60
N TYR A 576 -7.55 0.86 -6.41
CA TYR A 576 -6.79 0.52 -5.21
C TYR A 576 -7.36 1.17 -3.95
N ARG A 577 -7.71 2.45 -4.01
CA ARG A 577 -8.25 3.20 -2.85
C ARG A 577 -9.66 2.74 -2.46
N SER A 578 -10.53 2.39 -3.43
CA SER A 578 -11.85 1.84 -3.11
C SER A 578 -11.79 0.51 -2.34
N GLN A 579 -10.64 -0.17 -2.42
CA GLN A 579 -10.34 -1.42 -1.73
C GLN A 579 -9.50 -1.21 -0.45
N GLY A 580 -9.30 0.05 -0.05
CA GLY A 580 -8.54 0.43 1.14
C GLY A 580 -7.04 0.15 1.05
N VAL A 581 -6.48 0.15 -0.17
CA VAL A 581 -5.05 -0.02 -0.41
C VAL A 581 -4.45 1.31 -0.87
N ASP A 582 -3.45 1.79 -0.12
CA ASP A 582 -2.75 3.03 -0.42
C ASP A 582 -1.53 2.76 -1.31
N ILE A 583 -1.51 3.35 -2.51
CA ILE A 583 -0.36 3.31 -3.44
C ILE A 583 -0.05 4.74 -3.86
N ASN A 584 1.24 5.07 -3.99
CA ASN A 584 1.65 6.39 -4.49
C ASN A 584 1.59 6.45 -6.03
N ASP A 585 1.05 7.55 -6.56
CA ASP A 585 0.95 7.85 -8.00
C ASP A 585 2.24 7.58 -8.78
N LYS A 586 3.42 7.78 -8.17
CA LYS A 586 4.71 7.66 -8.87
C LYS A 586 4.94 6.26 -9.42
N HIS A 587 4.44 5.24 -8.74
CA HIS A 587 4.59 3.85 -9.17
C HIS A 587 3.74 3.58 -10.41
N ILE A 588 2.51 4.09 -10.43
CA ILE A 588 1.61 3.97 -11.59
C ILE A 588 2.16 4.79 -12.76
N GLU A 589 2.66 6.00 -12.53
CA GLU A 589 3.31 6.84 -13.54
C GLU A 589 4.50 6.14 -14.22
N VAL A 590 5.30 5.38 -13.47
CA VAL A 590 6.44 4.62 -14.02
C VAL A 590 5.95 3.57 -15.02
N ILE A 591 4.88 2.82 -14.69
CA ILE A 591 4.30 1.83 -15.60
C ILE A 591 3.66 2.50 -16.81
N VAL A 592 2.87 3.56 -16.60
CA VAL A 592 2.19 4.29 -17.67
C VAL A 592 3.20 4.92 -18.64
N ARG A 593 4.34 5.43 -18.14
CA ARG A 593 5.46 5.89 -18.98
C ARG A 593 5.97 4.78 -19.89
N ALA A 594 6.12 3.57 -19.36
CA ALA A 594 6.61 2.43 -20.12
C ALA A 594 5.58 1.93 -21.17
N MET A 595 4.29 2.09 -20.91
CA MET A 595 3.22 1.79 -21.89
C MET A 595 3.19 2.76 -23.09
N LEU A 596 3.65 4.01 -22.90
CA LEU A 596 3.66 5.08 -23.90
C LEU A 596 5.07 5.40 -24.45
N ARG A 597 6.01 4.45 -24.35
CA ARG A 597 7.41 4.66 -24.75
C ARG A 597 7.61 4.81 -26.26
N LYS A 598 6.63 4.38 -27.07
CA LYS A 598 6.76 4.28 -28.52
C LYS A 598 5.89 5.27 -29.27
N VAL A 599 6.41 5.70 -30.41
CA VAL A 599 5.73 6.56 -31.38
C VAL A 599 5.69 5.87 -32.75
N LYS A 600 4.60 6.07 -33.48
CA LYS A 600 4.44 5.62 -34.86
C LYS A 600 4.71 6.80 -35.78
N VAL A 601 5.69 6.66 -36.66
CA VAL A 601 6.05 7.69 -37.63
C VAL A 601 4.93 7.84 -38.65
N VAL A 602 4.45 9.06 -38.85
CA VAL A 602 3.45 9.41 -39.88
C VAL A 602 4.18 9.81 -41.15
N ASP A 603 5.12 10.74 -41.02
CA ASP A 603 6.00 11.19 -42.09
C ASP A 603 7.46 11.16 -41.62
N GLY A 604 8.35 10.65 -42.47
CA GLY A 604 9.77 10.55 -42.21
C GLY A 604 10.53 11.87 -42.40
N GLY A 605 9.98 12.83 -43.14
CA GLY A 605 10.70 14.04 -43.53
C GLY A 605 12.09 13.71 -44.12
N ASP A 606 13.11 14.45 -43.70
CA ASP A 606 14.52 14.20 -44.08
C ASP A 606 15.23 13.20 -43.15
N THR A 607 14.52 12.57 -42.22
CA THR A 607 15.11 11.55 -41.33
C THR A 607 15.21 10.20 -42.02
N ARG A 608 15.97 9.27 -41.43
CA ARG A 608 16.04 7.85 -41.90
C ARG A 608 14.84 7.00 -41.46
N LEU A 609 13.82 7.62 -40.87
CA LEU A 609 12.67 6.91 -40.33
C LEU A 609 11.64 6.63 -41.42
N LEU A 610 11.05 5.44 -41.39
CA LEU A 610 10.06 5.05 -42.39
C LEU A 610 8.64 5.36 -41.90
N PRO A 611 7.74 5.87 -42.76
CA PRO A 611 6.32 5.99 -42.46
C PRO A 611 5.73 4.66 -41.99
N GLY A 612 4.96 4.70 -40.90
CA GLY A 612 4.36 3.53 -40.26
C GLY A 612 5.28 2.75 -39.31
N GLN A 613 6.58 3.05 -39.28
CA GLN A 613 7.53 2.43 -38.36
C GLN A 613 7.23 2.84 -36.91
N VAL A 614 7.26 1.87 -36.00
CA VAL A 614 7.13 2.12 -34.56
C VAL A 614 8.51 2.15 -33.93
N VAL A 615 8.89 3.29 -33.36
CA VAL A 615 10.21 3.54 -32.77
C VAL A 615 10.08 4.08 -31.35
N GLU A 616 11.16 4.00 -30.58
CA GLU A 616 11.26 4.66 -29.27
C GLU A 616 11.12 6.18 -29.39
N ALA A 617 10.35 6.78 -28.49
CA ALA A 617 10.10 8.22 -28.47
C ALA A 617 11.40 9.04 -28.28
N SER A 618 12.32 8.53 -27.46
CA SER A 618 13.64 9.16 -27.24
C SER A 618 14.49 9.17 -28.50
N HIS A 619 14.56 8.03 -29.21
CA HIS A 619 15.27 7.92 -30.48
C HIS A 619 14.65 8.81 -31.57
N PHE A 620 13.32 8.87 -31.66
CA PHE A 620 12.62 9.77 -32.57
C PHE A 620 12.97 11.25 -32.32
N THR A 621 12.96 11.65 -31.05
CA THR A 621 13.28 13.03 -30.64
C THR A 621 14.73 13.39 -30.99
N GLU A 622 15.67 12.49 -30.73
CA GLU A 622 17.10 12.67 -31.04
C GLU A 622 17.35 12.84 -32.56
N GLN A 623 16.71 12.02 -33.39
CA GLN A 623 16.83 12.16 -34.85
C GLN A 623 16.26 13.49 -35.35
N ASN A 624 15.11 13.91 -34.81
CA ASN A 624 14.51 15.18 -35.17
C ASN A 624 15.33 16.38 -34.71
N GLU A 625 15.92 16.34 -33.51
CA GLU A 625 16.84 17.39 -33.03
C GLU A 625 18.08 17.48 -33.91
N ARG A 626 18.61 16.33 -34.37
CA ARG A 626 19.76 16.28 -35.28
C ARG A 626 19.45 16.88 -36.65
N ILE A 627 18.33 16.52 -37.27
CA ILE A 627 17.92 17.08 -38.57
C ILE A 627 17.55 18.56 -38.44
N ALA A 628 16.92 18.95 -37.32
CA ALA A 628 16.65 20.36 -37.04
C ALA A 628 17.94 21.20 -36.97
N ALA A 629 18.99 20.67 -36.34
CA ALA A 629 20.30 21.33 -36.28
C ALA A 629 20.97 21.45 -37.66
N GLN A 630 20.59 20.59 -38.61
CA GLN A 630 21.04 20.63 -40.01
C GLN A 630 20.12 21.48 -40.92
N GLY A 631 19.03 22.01 -40.38
CA GLY A 631 18.06 22.83 -41.12
C GLY A 631 17.10 22.05 -42.03
N GLY A 632 17.03 20.73 -41.89
CA GLY A 632 16.14 19.87 -42.68
C GLY A 632 14.72 19.75 -42.11
N GLU A 633 13.85 19.08 -42.86
CA GLU A 633 12.46 18.84 -42.47
C GLU A 633 12.35 17.69 -41.45
N LYS A 634 11.65 17.93 -40.34
CA LYS A 634 11.54 16.98 -39.24
C LYS A 634 10.51 15.90 -39.56
N ALA A 635 10.75 14.69 -39.05
CA ALA A 635 9.74 13.64 -39.05
C ALA A 635 8.56 14.00 -38.13
N THR A 636 7.36 13.55 -38.50
CA THR A 636 6.15 13.64 -37.67
C THR A 636 5.75 12.25 -37.19
N ALA A 637 5.26 12.15 -35.95
CA ALA A 637 4.85 10.88 -35.38
C ALA A 637 3.66 11.05 -34.43
N THR A 638 2.89 9.98 -34.25
CA THR A 638 1.79 9.89 -33.29
C THR A 638 2.17 8.93 -32.15
N PRO A 639 1.86 9.26 -30.89
CA PRO A 639 2.10 8.36 -29.76
C PRO A 639 1.26 7.09 -29.89
N VAL A 640 1.81 5.95 -29.46
CA VAL A 640 1.10 4.66 -29.47
C VAL A 640 1.00 4.13 -28.05
N LEU A 641 -0.23 3.84 -27.62
CA LEU A 641 -0.49 3.13 -26.37
C LEU A 641 -0.36 1.62 -26.60
N LEU A 642 0.56 0.98 -25.89
CA LEU A 642 0.71 -0.47 -25.87
C LEU A 642 0.38 -1.03 -24.48
N GLY A 643 -0.41 -2.10 -24.44
CA GLY A 643 -0.60 -2.88 -23.21
C GLY A 643 0.71 -3.51 -22.74
N VAL A 644 0.83 -3.77 -21.44
CA VAL A 644 2.07 -4.24 -20.79
C VAL A 644 2.65 -5.50 -21.45
N THR A 645 1.82 -6.46 -21.87
CA THR A 645 2.30 -7.67 -22.56
C THR A 645 2.95 -7.34 -23.92
N LYS A 646 2.32 -6.44 -24.71
CA LYS A 646 2.85 -6.01 -26.01
C LYS A 646 4.07 -5.11 -25.86
N ALA A 647 4.09 -4.25 -24.86
CA ALA A 647 5.23 -3.38 -24.56
C ALA A 647 6.49 -4.19 -24.21
N SER A 648 6.34 -5.26 -23.41
CA SER A 648 7.45 -6.16 -23.03
C SER A 648 8.10 -6.87 -24.23
N LEU A 649 7.28 -7.33 -25.17
CA LEU A 649 7.75 -8.00 -26.40
C LEU A 649 8.42 -7.03 -27.37
N ALA A 650 8.09 -5.75 -27.28
CA ALA A 650 8.62 -4.70 -28.15
C ALA A 650 9.89 -4.04 -27.60
N THR A 651 10.57 -4.65 -26.62
CA THR A 651 11.83 -4.12 -26.07
C THR A 651 12.98 -4.18 -27.08
N GLU A 652 13.99 -3.32 -26.91
CA GLU A 652 15.20 -3.30 -27.75
C GLU A 652 16.07 -4.54 -27.53
N SER A 653 16.14 -5.03 -26.28
CA SER A 653 16.84 -6.27 -25.96
C SER A 653 16.05 -7.49 -26.41
N PHE A 654 16.62 -8.24 -27.35
CA PHE A 654 16.05 -9.51 -27.76
C PHE A 654 16.25 -10.60 -26.70
N LEU A 655 17.29 -10.53 -25.86
CA LEU A 655 17.53 -11.49 -24.77
C LEU A 655 16.43 -11.38 -23.71
N SER A 656 16.10 -10.16 -23.32
CA SER A 656 15.02 -9.88 -22.38
C SER A 656 13.66 -10.28 -22.95
N ALA A 657 13.35 -9.89 -24.18
CA ALA A 657 12.10 -10.28 -24.85
C ALA A 657 11.96 -11.80 -24.99
N ALA A 658 13.04 -12.51 -25.36
CA ALA A 658 13.05 -13.96 -25.54
C ALA A 658 12.78 -14.74 -24.25
N SER A 659 13.15 -14.17 -23.10
CA SER A 659 12.89 -14.77 -21.78
C SER A 659 11.44 -14.63 -21.29
N PHE A 660 10.65 -13.73 -21.91
CA PHE A 660 9.28 -13.47 -21.51
C PHE A 660 8.29 -14.46 -22.15
N GLN A 661 8.08 -14.33 -23.48
CA GLN A 661 7.15 -15.13 -24.29
C GLN A 661 7.63 -15.20 -25.76
N GLU A 662 7.11 -16.18 -26.51
CA GLU A 662 7.33 -16.33 -27.95
C GLU A 662 8.82 -16.37 -28.38
N THR A 663 9.66 -17.06 -27.59
CA THR A 663 11.11 -17.14 -27.75
C THR A 663 11.56 -17.40 -29.19
N THR A 664 10.97 -18.37 -29.87
CA THR A 664 11.31 -18.71 -31.27
C THR A 664 11.11 -17.54 -32.22
N ARG A 665 10.00 -16.79 -32.08
CA ARG A 665 9.69 -15.64 -32.93
C ARG A 665 10.69 -14.51 -32.71
N VAL A 666 11.00 -14.22 -31.44
CA VAL A 666 11.93 -13.15 -31.05
C VAL A 666 13.34 -13.44 -31.55
N LEU A 667 13.85 -14.66 -31.34
CA LEU A 667 15.19 -15.04 -31.78
C LEU A 667 15.32 -15.09 -33.30
N THR A 668 14.29 -15.53 -34.01
CA THR A 668 14.29 -15.53 -35.48
C THR A 668 14.33 -14.11 -36.03
N ASP A 669 13.53 -13.17 -35.50
CA ASP A 669 13.55 -11.76 -35.89
C ASP A 669 14.93 -11.11 -35.62
N ALA A 670 15.51 -11.41 -34.46
CA ALA A 670 16.83 -10.90 -34.08
C ALA A 670 17.93 -11.43 -34.99
N ALA A 671 17.90 -12.72 -35.34
CA ALA A 671 18.87 -13.34 -36.25
C ALA A 671 18.77 -12.77 -37.67
N ILE A 672 17.56 -12.62 -38.22
CA ILE A 672 17.35 -12.04 -39.56
C ILE A 672 17.87 -10.60 -39.63
N LYS A 673 17.64 -9.81 -38.57
CA LYS A 673 18.07 -8.39 -38.51
C LYS A 673 19.52 -8.19 -38.08
N GLY A 674 20.22 -9.26 -37.66
CA GLY A 674 21.57 -9.15 -37.09
C GLY A 674 21.61 -8.22 -35.86
N LYS A 675 20.61 -8.29 -34.98
CA LYS A 675 20.50 -7.39 -33.81
C LYS A 675 21.65 -7.62 -32.83
N HIS A 676 22.16 -6.53 -32.28
CA HIS A 676 23.12 -6.52 -31.17
C HIS A 676 22.44 -6.04 -29.89
N ASP A 677 22.70 -6.70 -28.75
CA ASP A 677 22.13 -6.33 -27.45
C ASP A 677 23.13 -5.51 -26.61
N PRO A 678 22.82 -4.26 -26.23
CA PRO A 678 23.72 -3.41 -25.44
C PRO A 678 23.73 -3.72 -23.93
N LEU A 679 22.92 -4.67 -23.44
CA LEU A 679 22.89 -5.09 -22.02
C LEU A 679 22.61 -3.95 -21.02
N LEU A 680 21.68 -3.04 -21.37
CA LEU A 680 21.35 -1.87 -20.55
C LEU A 680 20.37 -2.18 -19.41
N GLY A 681 19.57 -3.23 -19.54
CA GLY A 681 18.57 -3.64 -18.58
C GLY A 681 19.12 -4.58 -17.50
N LEU A 682 18.22 -4.98 -16.60
CA LEU A 682 18.56 -5.90 -15.51
C LEU A 682 18.60 -7.35 -16.00
N LYS A 683 17.60 -7.77 -16.79
CA LYS A 683 17.40 -9.16 -17.19
C LYS A 683 18.54 -9.74 -18.00
N GLU A 684 19.04 -8.97 -18.96
CA GLU A 684 20.07 -9.43 -19.88
C GLU A 684 21.36 -9.73 -19.13
N ASN A 685 21.71 -8.89 -18.16
CA ASN A 685 22.87 -9.08 -17.30
C ASN A 685 22.69 -10.28 -16.37
N VAL A 686 21.49 -10.49 -15.80
CA VAL A 686 21.20 -11.68 -15.00
C VAL A 686 21.33 -12.97 -15.84
N ILE A 687 20.77 -12.98 -17.05
CA ILE A 687 20.81 -14.14 -17.97
C ILE A 687 22.26 -14.51 -18.33
N ILE A 688 23.12 -13.52 -18.57
CA ILE A 688 24.52 -13.72 -18.96
C ILE A 688 25.43 -13.97 -17.74
N GLY A 689 24.96 -13.70 -16.52
CA GLY A 689 25.77 -13.82 -15.29
C GLY A 689 26.69 -12.62 -15.03
N LYS A 690 26.34 -11.43 -15.54
CA LYS A 690 27.01 -10.17 -15.24
C LYS A 690 26.31 -9.42 -14.10
N LEU A 691 27.04 -8.50 -13.46
CA LEU A 691 26.45 -7.58 -12.49
C LEU A 691 25.37 -6.72 -13.16
N ILE A 692 24.22 -6.57 -12.50
CA ILE A 692 23.14 -5.72 -12.98
C ILE A 692 23.56 -4.24 -13.00
N PRO A 693 23.14 -3.45 -13.98
CA PRO A 693 23.54 -2.04 -14.13
C PRO A 693 22.73 -1.09 -13.23
N ALA A 694 22.41 -1.52 -12.01
CA ALA A 694 21.67 -0.79 -10.97
C ALA A 694 22.34 -0.96 -9.61
N GLY A 695 22.09 -0.03 -8.69
CA GLY A 695 22.74 0.03 -7.38
C GLY A 695 24.27 -0.05 -7.49
N THR A 696 24.88 -0.88 -6.66
CA THR A 696 26.35 -1.10 -6.60
C THR A 696 26.96 -1.67 -7.89
N GLY A 697 26.15 -2.24 -8.78
CA GLY A 697 26.62 -2.77 -10.07
C GLY A 697 26.88 -1.70 -11.14
N MET A 698 26.51 -0.44 -10.89
CA MET A 698 26.86 0.65 -11.81
C MET A 698 28.37 0.95 -11.79
N SER A 699 28.95 1.18 -12.97
CA SER A 699 30.36 1.58 -13.11
C SER A 699 30.74 2.81 -12.28
N ARG A 700 29.78 3.72 -12.05
CA ARG A 700 29.96 4.90 -11.20
C ARG A 700 30.40 4.55 -9.78
N TYR A 701 29.85 3.48 -9.19
CA TYR A 701 30.18 3.08 -7.82
C TYR A 701 31.34 2.09 -7.77
N ARG A 702 31.44 1.21 -8.77
CA ARG A 702 32.52 0.21 -8.85
C ARG A 702 33.91 0.82 -9.03
N ASN A 703 33.99 1.98 -9.68
CA ASN A 703 35.26 2.63 -9.99
C ASN A 703 35.66 3.68 -8.95
N VAL A 704 34.92 3.79 -7.83
CA VAL A 704 35.29 4.70 -6.74
C VAL A 704 36.39 4.05 -5.92
N GLN A 705 37.55 4.70 -5.86
CA GLN A 705 38.57 4.41 -4.86
C GLN A 705 38.25 5.27 -3.63
N ILE A 706 38.00 4.62 -2.50
CA ILE A 706 37.77 5.31 -1.22
C ILE A 706 39.13 5.41 -0.56
N GLU A 707 39.67 6.62 -0.43
CA GLU A 707 40.80 6.93 0.44
C GLU A 707 40.23 7.30 1.82
N PRO A 708 40.33 6.45 2.85
CA PRO A 708 39.87 6.81 4.18
C PRO A 708 40.77 7.92 4.75
N GLU A 709 40.19 9.07 5.08
CA GLU A 709 40.90 10.15 5.78
C GLU A 709 41.45 9.64 7.12
N GLY A 710 42.77 9.69 7.29
CA GLY A 710 43.45 9.39 8.57
C GLY A 710 43.95 7.95 8.75
N GLN A 711 43.94 7.10 7.71
CA GLN A 711 44.75 5.86 7.74
C GLN A 711 46.12 6.14 7.15
N ASP A 712 47.19 5.96 7.94
CA ASP A 712 48.55 5.90 7.40
C ASP A 712 48.59 4.75 6.40
N LEU A 713 48.80 5.06 5.13
CA LEU A 713 48.95 4.06 4.08
C LEU A 713 50.44 3.72 3.95
N ASP A 714 50.76 2.46 3.65
CA ASP A 714 52.11 2.07 3.21
C ASP A 714 52.36 2.53 1.76
N ASP A 715 53.60 2.36 1.27
CA ASP A 715 54.00 2.75 -0.09
C ASP A 715 53.18 2.02 -1.19
N ASP A 716 52.47 0.95 -0.83
CA ASP A 716 51.58 0.18 -1.70
C ASP A 716 50.09 0.56 -1.55
N GLY A 717 49.77 1.61 -0.79
CA GLY A 717 48.40 2.13 -0.62
C GLY A 717 47.50 1.26 0.27
N ARG A 718 48.08 0.39 1.09
CA ARG A 718 47.35 -0.44 2.07
C ARG A 718 47.37 0.25 3.44
N PRO A 719 46.33 0.07 4.28
CA PRO A 719 46.35 0.59 5.63
C PRO A 719 47.54 0.00 6.41
N ARG A 720 48.46 0.84 6.88
CA ARG A 720 49.51 0.42 7.82
C ARG A 720 48.83 -0.16 9.05
N ASN A 721 49.12 -1.42 9.33
CA ASN A 721 48.61 -2.08 10.53
C ASN A 721 49.20 -1.37 11.75
N GLN A 722 48.37 -0.61 12.48
CA GLN A 722 48.82 0.12 13.68
C GLN A 722 49.41 -0.82 14.74
N TYR A 723 49.02 -2.10 14.75
CA TYR A 723 49.60 -3.12 15.62
C TYR A 723 51.04 -3.48 15.22
N ALA A 724 51.35 -3.49 13.91
CA ALA A 724 52.70 -3.75 13.42
C ALA A 724 53.63 -2.56 13.70
N ALA A 725 53.15 -1.33 13.49
CA ALA A 725 53.90 -0.11 13.85
C ALA A 725 54.12 0.03 15.36
N PHE A 726 53.15 -0.41 16.18
CA PHE A 726 53.31 -0.48 17.63
C PHE A 726 54.37 -1.51 18.02
N MET A 727 54.38 -2.71 17.42
CA MET A 727 55.36 -3.77 17.68
C MET A 727 56.78 -3.44 17.20
N GLU A 728 56.95 -2.75 16.07
CA GLU A 728 58.26 -2.27 15.61
C GLU A 728 58.91 -1.28 16.60
N GLY A 729 58.10 -0.54 17.37
CA GLY A 729 58.58 0.32 18.46
C GLY A 729 59.16 -0.43 19.66
N PHE A 730 58.92 -1.74 19.78
CA PHE A 730 59.40 -2.59 20.88
C PHE A 730 60.58 -3.50 20.50
N GLU A 731 61.07 -3.47 19.26
CA GLU A 731 62.29 -4.18 18.86
C GLU A 731 63.53 -3.54 19.52
N GLY A 732 63.81 -3.97 20.75
CA GLY A 732 64.96 -3.51 21.53
C GLY A 732 64.77 -3.52 23.06
N MET A 733 63.57 -3.83 23.58
CA MET A 733 63.32 -3.86 25.03
C MET A 733 63.69 -5.20 25.67
N SER A 734 64.12 -5.15 26.93
CA SER A 734 64.59 -6.32 27.68
C SER A 734 63.43 -7.27 28.04
N ALA A 735 63.73 -8.54 28.27
CA ALA A 735 62.74 -9.60 28.52
C ALA A 735 61.79 -9.32 29.70
N ASP A 736 62.20 -8.45 30.63
CA ASP A 736 61.38 -8.09 31.81
C ASP A 736 60.28 -7.06 31.47
N ASP A 737 60.44 -6.26 30.41
CA ASP A 737 59.42 -5.29 29.98
C ASP A 737 58.30 -5.93 29.14
N ALA A 738 58.59 -7.06 28.47
CA ALA A 738 57.62 -7.82 27.68
C ALA A 738 56.50 -8.43 28.54
N ALA A 739 56.80 -8.80 29.79
CA ALA A 739 55.82 -9.31 30.74
C ALA A 739 54.82 -8.24 31.20
N LEU A 740 55.21 -6.96 31.19
CA LEU A 740 54.32 -5.86 31.54
C LEU A 740 53.30 -5.57 30.42
N ALA A 741 53.69 -5.77 29.16
CA ALA A 741 52.81 -5.58 28.00
C ALA A 741 51.72 -6.67 27.88
N GLU A 742 52.02 -7.89 28.29
CA GLU A 742 51.08 -9.02 28.26
C GLU A 742 49.92 -8.85 29.28
N ILE A 743 50.17 -8.16 30.40
CA ILE A 743 49.18 -7.88 31.44
C ILE A 743 48.20 -6.75 31.02
N VAL A 744 48.63 -5.85 30.13
CA VAL A 744 47.79 -4.73 29.64
C VAL A 744 46.90 -5.15 28.45
N GLY A 745 47.22 -6.26 27.78
CA GLY A 745 46.53 -6.73 26.56
C GLY A 745 45.27 -7.57 26.77
N SER A 746 44.77 -7.76 28.00
CA SER A 746 43.68 -8.72 28.27
C SER A 746 42.25 -8.22 27.97
N GLU A 747 42.06 -7.06 27.34
CA GLU A 747 40.73 -6.57 26.90
C GLU A 747 40.58 -6.52 25.36
N GLY A 748 41.05 -7.58 24.68
CA GLY A 748 41.21 -7.60 23.22
C GLY A 748 40.25 -8.46 22.40
N GLU A 749 39.12 -8.96 22.92
CA GLU A 749 38.18 -9.79 22.10
C GLU A 749 37.36 -8.97 21.07
N GLY A 750 37.38 -7.63 21.15
CA GLY A 750 36.60 -6.76 20.26
C GLY A 750 37.19 -6.51 18.87
N VAL A 751 38.51 -6.67 18.69
CA VAL A 751 39.20 -6.16 17.48
C VAL A 751 39.51 -7.26 16.47
N GLN A 752 39.60 -8.53 16.89
CA GLN A 752 39.92 -9.65 16.00
C GLN A 752 38.80 -9.97 14.99
N LYS A 753 37.56 -9.47 15.22
CA LYS A 753 36.44 -9.60 14.28
C LYS A 753 36.47 -8.60 13.11
N LEU A 754 37.28 -7.54 13.18
CA LEU A 754 37.38 -6.54 12.11
C LEU A 754 38.37 -6.93 11.00
N VAL A 755 39.30 -7.85 11.28
CA VAL A 755 40.42 -8.16 10.37
C VAL A 755 40.07 -9.24 9.32
N SER A 756 39.03 -10.05 9.53
CA SER A 756 38.68 -11.15 8.61
C SER A 756 37.97 -10.72 7.30
N ALA A 757 37.56 -9.46 7.16
CA ALA A 757 36.73 -9.04 6.03
C ALA A 757 37.53 -8.41 4.87
N TYR A 758 38.77 -7.96 5.10
CA TYR A 758 39.51 -7.15 4.13
C TYR A 758 40.63 -7.89 3.38
N ASP A 759 41.02 -9.09 3.80
CA ASP A 759 42.18 -9.81 3.24
C ASP A 759 41.78 -11.01 2.36
N ARG A 760 40.88 -10.78 1.40
CA ARG A 760 40.77 -11.63 0.20
C ARG A 760 41.49 -10.92 -0.93
N SER A 761 42.80 -11.13 -0.99
CA SER A 761 43.61 -10.84 -2.16
C SER A 761 42.93 -11.46 -3.39
N ARG A 762 42.68 -10.63 -4.40
CA ARG A 762 42.26 -11.06 -5.74
C ARG A 762 43.48 -11.65 -6.43
N GLU A 763 43.79 -12.91 -6.17
CA GLU A 763 44.44 -13.72 -7.18
C GLU A 763 43.36 -14.21 -8.17
N PRO A 764 43.56 -14.09 -9.49
CA PRO A 764 42.68 -14.74 -10.44
C PRO A 764 42.78 -16.25 -10.21
N ALA A 765 41.74 -16.86 -9.66
CA ALA A 765 41.63 -18.31 -9.61
C ALA A 765 41.54 -18.85 -11.04
N THR A 766 42.69 -19.12 -11.66
CA THR A 766 42.79 -20.03 -12.79
C THR A 766 42.45 -21.42 -12.26
N VAL A 767 41.21 -21.83 -12.49
CA VAL A 767 40.80 -23.23 -12.31
C VAL A 767 41.50 -24.03 -13.41
N HIS A 768 42.58 -24.72 -13.05
CA HIS A 768 43.14 -25.77 -13.90
C HIS A 768 42.17 -26.96 -13.89
N TYR A 769 41.54 -27.21 -15.03
CA TYR A 769 40.75 -28.40 -15.26
C TYR A 769 41.70 -29.55 -15.62
N GLU A 770 41.97 -30.45 -14.68
CA GLU A 770 42.56 -31.76 -14.97
C GLU A 770 41.41 -32.73 -15.29
N GLY A 771 40.99 -32.73 -16.55
CA GLY A 771 40.13 -33.76 -17.10
C GLY A 771 40.58 -34.04 -18.51
N GLU A 772 40.95 -35.30 -18.77
CA GLU A 772 41.32 -35.77 -20.11
C GLU A 772 40.16 -35.50 -21.07
N TYR A 773 40.46 -34.82 -22.17
CA TYR A 773 39.54 -34.64 -23.29
C TYR A 773 39.35 -36.01 -23.98
N GLU A 774 38.20 -36.65 -23.78
CA GLU A 774 37.73 -37.66 -24.73
C GLU A 774 37.24 -36.92 -25.99
N ASP A 775 38.12 -36.82 -26.98
CA ASP A 775 37.72 -36.58 -28.36
C ASP A 775 36.80 -37.73 -28.80
N HIS A 776 35.61 -37.39 -29.32
CA HIS A 776 34.60 -38.26 -29.98
C HIS A 776 33.24 -38.40 -29.25
N LEU A 777 32.48 -37.30 -29.15
CA LEU A 777 31.02 -37.38 -29.00
C LEU A 777 30.33 -37.13 -30.35
N ASN A 778 29.93 -38.24 -30.97
CA ASN A 778 29.16 -38.31 -32.21
C ASN A 778 27.78 -37.65 -32.04
N VAL A 779 27.48 -36.62 -32.85
CA VAL A 779 26.28 -35.75 -32.78
C VAL A 779 25.03 -36.38 -33.43
N HIS A 780 24.87 -37.71 -33.36
CA HIS A 780 23.71 -38.40 -33.91
C HIS A 780 23.14 -39.44 -32.93
N ALA A 781 22.43 -38.97 -31.91
CA ALA A 781 21.48 -39.78 -31.16
C ALA A 781 20.16 -38.99 -30.97
N PRO A 782 18.99 -39.55 -31.31
CA PRO A 782 17.72 -38.87 -31.13
C PRO A 782 17.37 -38.76 -29.64
N ALA A 783 16.75 -37.66 -29.25
CA ALA A 783 16.35 -37.37 -27.87
C ALA A 783 15.49 -38.50 -27.28
N ARG A 784 15.96 -39.13 -26.19
CA ARG A 784 15.12 -40.01 -25.37
C ARG A 784 14.03 -39.15 -24.70
N LYS A 785 12.77 -39.37 -25.08
CA LYS A 785 11.60 -38.88 -24.36
C LYS A 785 11.62 -39.46 -22.94
N THR A 786 11.68 -38.60 -21.93
CA THR A 786 11.33 -38.96 -20.56
C THR A 786 9.82 -39.23 -20.50
N GLN A 787 9.42 -40.51 -20.61
CA GLN A 787 8.08 -40.94 -20.28
C GLN A 787 7.95 -40.94 -18.75
N TYR A 788 7.09 -40.06 -18.23
CA TYR A 788 6.47 -40.23 -16.92
C TYR A 788 5.67 -41.54 -16.93
N ASP A 789 6.10 -42.51 -16.13
CA ASP A 789 5.38 -43.77 -15.93
C ASP A 789 4.14 -43.48 -15.06
N ARG A 790 2.94 -43.71 -15.61
CA ARG A 790 1.64 -43.45 -14.98
C ARG A 790 1.15 -44.61 -14.09
N SER A 791 2.02 -45.56 -13.74
CA SER A 791 1.62 -46.79 -13.02
C SER A 791 1.59 -46.67 -11.49
N THR A 792 2.04 -45.56 -10.88
CA THR A 792 2.13 -45.40 -9.41
C THR A 792 1.13 -44.42 -8.77
N ALA A 793 0.17 -43.88 -9.54
CA ALA A 793 -0.79 -42.87 -9.05
C ALA A 793 -2.08 -43.44 -8.41
N ALA A 794 -2.00 -44.58 -7.72
CA ALA A 794 -3.17 -45.21 -7.09
C ALA A 794 -2.84 -45.88 -5.75
N LYS A 795 -2.30 -45.13 -4.78
CA LYS A 795 -2.43 -45.49 -3.36
C LYS A 795 -2.71 -44.22 -2.58
N GLY A 796 -3.95 -44.11 -2.10
CA GLY A 796 -4.38 -43.07 -1.18
C GLY A 796 -3.57 -43.12 0.11
N ILE A 797 -3.36 -41.95 0.70
CA ILE A 797 -2.69 -41.79 1.99
C ILE A 797 -3.59 -42.43 3.06
N ASN A 798 -2.99 -43.31 3.87
CA ASN A 798 -3.67 -44.03 4.94
C ASN A 798 -3.89 -43.07 6.13
N PRO A 799 -5.09 -42.98 6.72
CA PRO A 799 -5.40 -42.00 7.78
C PRO A 799 -4.71 -42.23 9.13
N GLU A 800 -3.96 -43.31 9.31
CA GLU A 800 -3.25 -43.62 10.56
C GLU A 800 -1.82 -43.05 10.61
N ASP A 801 -1.34 -42.46 9.52
CA ASP A 801 -0.04 -41.76 9.45
C ASP A 801 -0.17 -40.22 9.59
N LEU A 802 -1.29 -39.73 10.15
CA LEU A 802 -1.52 -38.30 10.46
C LEU A 802 -1.44 -38.02 11.96
#